data_AF-A0A969A1P9-F1
#
_entry.id   AF-A0A969A1P9-F1
#
_cell.length_a   1.000
_cell.length_b   1.000
_cell.length_c   1.000
_cell.angle_alpha   90.00
_cell.angle_beta   90.00
_cell.angle_gamma   90.00
#
_symmetry.space_group_name_H-M   'P 1'
#
loop_
_entity.id
_entity.type
_entity.pdbx_description
1 polymer ?
#
loop_
_entity_poly.entity_id
_entity_poly.type
_entity_poly.pdbx_seq_one_letter_code
_entity_poly.pdbx_strand_id
1 'polypeptide(L)'
;MEFQQSRQSVSGNKWGAWFRYDMDIDPGEPFNWNGAMHTEGNIFINDDVKAHMISSHNSCLYSEDASEIEIRNDDDYKGQVVAASIKRNTFPEVKAQVHVFTTQTTAPSPIDNQLNFRDTTDSVDVTSDAKPIDISSDPIQLFTQGTHQHINDTTWTEATNYNSIKRFAKGESSIPNVDDAFRADDRWGPSPTYGDPDRDGFEIPAGTTVGSDINTADPSLRRLIDEEEGLDGYWERQAIATGLRMIVGQRLELGNAGGWNYIPTSSTTYGDGPDPLYPIQEVTPIVAATDSRPSATDVTVGENELWQRKSLRDNLAAVQGMVVYHYETDDGKFPLACIALTAHPGTQQTIIDSRTFDLYSSGKLKADFFKGKGTNGWEFGFSGLTAATTALPADLNQALKNLAYFAGDPDGGAPSFTPVQDSFIHPFPQMAMWGDFSPLRRVLDSGTAYGSLSQADQATIHSAACTLELLAYNIESLKEEYDDVVATTGTDGLADIGAALTANPPSSPVTATGDDWLKALKGSAVSDTIKERAEILAHYRQIERDRNLGFLTGKTLDYLNPGATIPAYASTSTFELTCDPDSEFTSVTDLNDRVSLGLAFCSARSRPKYPSLFYVFPKFDHNQKGVPTPSPGFTTEQPTAEEYIDKVTGTGTGKYGKNETFEIVDTSAIAAVPRGVVGGAITYAGWNLPTQAVADALDAPDELDQAFTIQSENAAGTGYDGRTVALLDKGLYDGRELLNVRVLDVNLELLSTTKNGSGDYWIADDAEKSGRGIVYAFREDAVREDEIVRPAGTTWANCDELSELSQSTDCFMKMPTTTLAGQDPPLRDPNLVSAKPVDFYADPERRPHGFRLRNGIDISDDKSREFGLTFVTDNSVYIQGDFNVHSNNGTTGSSNLLEEFTEKLLDGTVGFGRPFYDDRLIADRNIANFAKIKVDHWRPVEILADAVTILSNNFRDGSVDHFFTRPSPDVGQDDRGEYDSVMGSSGFSPIDLYATSYINSNRFYFIQGDQALFAPDKWYHEIEGNVESPIWISRDGKFALDVSGTFDPDFDGEGTGVNNAYGKSYLIHFDHARLFRLRQNNQILPEPTYVNALILSGIVPMRAGQGNGGLPNFPRFLEYWNAEGGDASKKKHFIFTVAFSSSTLAEQPRLPSTKTCGSLARQLLVTLENLTSTTVPPTVTGVMTSPSSICHPARSPVDL
;
A
#
# COMPACT_ATOMS: atom_id res chain seq x y z
N MET A 1 11.20 -29.66 -15.50
CA MET A 1 10.12 -28.95 -14.82
C MET A 1 9.91 -27.68 -15.60
N GLU A 2 8.83 -27.61 -16.37
CA GLU A 2 8.37 -26.34 -16.93
C GLU A 2 7.74 -25.58 -15.77
N PHE A 3 8.24 -24.38 -15.48
CA PHE A 3 7.54 -23.44 -14.62
C PHE A 3 6.26 -23.03 -15.34
N GLN A 4 5.13 -23.14 -14.65
CA GLN A 4 3.80 -22.97 -15.22
C GLN A 4 3.42 -21.49 -15.22
N GLN A 5 3.92 -20.74 -16.21
CA GLN A 5 3.34 -19.44 -16.54
C GLN A 5 1.94 -19.64 -17.15
N SER A 6 1.00 -18.73 -16.84
CA SER A 6 -0.35 -18.72 -17.45
C SER A 6 -0.25 -18.72 -19.00
N ARG A 7 0.78 -18.08 -19.56
CA ARG A 7 1.15 -18.12 -20.99
C ARG A 7 2.43 -18.91 -21.24
N GLN A 8 2.50 -19.63 -22.37
CA GLN A 8 3.75 -20.20 -22.88
C GLN A 8 4.64 -19.09 -23.46
N SER A 9 5.33 -18.35 -22.59
CA SER A 9 6.47 -17.52 -23.01
C SER A 9 7.70 -18.42 -23.20
N VAL A 10 8.64 -18.00 -24.08
CA VAL A 10 9.97 -18.61 -24.10
C VAL A 10 10.53 -18.41 -22.70
N SER A 11 10.74 -19.52 -22.03
CA SER A 11 10.79 -19.54 -20.58
C SER A 11 11.89 -18.60 -20.07
N GLY A 12 11.51 -17.56 -19.32
CA GLY A 12 12.43 -16.76 -18.52
C GLY A 12 13.17 -17.58 -17.45
N ASN A 13 12.90 -18.89 -17.37
CA ASN A 13 13.51 -19.88 -16.49
C ASN A 13 15.02 -20.12 -16.72
N LYS A 14 15.62 -19.56 -17.78
CA LYS A 14 17.08 -19.53 -17.95
C LYS A 14 17.70 -18.60 -16.91
N TRP A 15 17.10 -17.43 -16.69
CA TRP A 15 17.71 -16.32 -15.99
C TRP A 15 17.47 -16.41 -14.49
N GLY A 16 18.54 -16.43 -13.68
CA GLY A 16 18.45 -16.23 -12.23
C GLY A 16 18.18 -14.76 -11.87
N ALA A 17 18.59 -13.82 -12.72
CA ALA A 17 18.24 -12.41 -12.67
C ALA A 17 18.09 -11.85 -14.09
N TRP A 18 17.11 -11.01 -14.32
CA TRP A 18 16.82 -10.36 -15.59
C TRP A 18 16.41 -8.92 -15.31
N PHE A 19 17.09 -7.95 -15.92
CA PHE A 19 16.89 -6.53 -15.64
C PHE A 19 16.58 -5.77 -16.92
N ARG A 20 15.51 -4.97 -16.93
CA ARG A 20 15.27 -4.00 -18.01
C ARG A 20 16.24 -2.82 -17.93
N TYR A 21 16.50 -2.35 -16.73
CA TYR A 21 17.46 -1.27 -16.48
C TYR A 21 18.87 -1.81 -16.35
N ASP A 22 19.84 -0.93 -16.09
CA ASP A 22 21.18 -1.33 -15.70
C ASP A 22 21.15 -2.21 -14.44
N MET A 23 22.02 -3.22 -14.43
CA MET A 23 22.25 -4.12 -13.29
C MET A 23 23.47 -3.65 -12.50
N ASP A 24 23.23 -3.03 -11.34
CA ASP A 24 24.28 -2.69 -10.37
C ASP A 24 24.55 -3.88 -9.44
N ILE A 25 25.82 -4.23 -9.26
CA ILE A 25 26.26 -5.23 -8.29
C ILE A 25 27.34 -4.58 -7.41
N ASP A 26 26.88 -3.75 -6.47
CA ASP A 26 27.71 -3.06 -5.48
C ASP A 26 27.38 -3.54 -4.06
N PRO A 27 27.86 -4.75 -3.67
CA PRO A 27 27.54 -5.29 -2.38
C PRO A 27 28.40 -4.64 -1.28
N GLY A 28 27.81 -4.39 -0.11
CA GLY A 28 28.56 -3.93 1.07
C GLY A 28 29.31 -5.05 1.81
N GLU A 29 28.95 -6.30 1.56
CA GLU A 29 29.48 -7.52 2.19
C GLU A 29 29.68 -8.59 1.09
N PRO A 30 30.49 -9.64 1.29
CA PRO A 30 30.73 -10.66 0.26
C PRO A 30 29.44 -11.21 -0.36
N PHE A 31 29.26 -11.00 -1.67
CA PHE A 31 28.07 -11.41 -2.41
C PHE A 31 28.39 -12.58 -3.33
N ASN A 32 27.72 -13.71 -3.11
CA ASN A 32 27.86 -14.90 -3.94
C ASN A 32 26.63 -15.04 -4.83
N TRP A 33 26.85 -15.30 -6.12
CA TRP A 33 25.77 -15.51 -7.09
C TRP A 33 25.98 -16.81 -7.86
N ASN A 34 24.91 -17.57 -8.10
CA ASN A 34 24.93 -18.80 -8.87
C ASN A 34 23.92 -18.71 -10.01
N GLY A 35 24.33 -19.02 -11.24
CA GLY A 35 23.41 -19.10 -12.37
C GLY A 35 23.54 -17.98 -13.40
N ALA A 36 22.60 -17.96 -14.33
CA ALA A 36 22.59 -17.01 -15.43
C ALA A 36 22.00 -15.66 -15.02
N MET A 37 22.44 -14.58 -15.68
CA MET A 37 21.92 -13.23 -15.50
C MET A 37 21.76 -12.54 -16.85
N HIS A 38 20.78 -11.65 -16.97
CA HIS A 38 20.58 -10.82 -18.14
C HIS A 38 20.26 -9.38 -17.77
N THR A 39 20.71 -8.43 -18.57
CA THR A 39 20.22 -7.05 -18.53
C THR A 39 20.03 -6.49 -19.94
N GLU A 40 18.95 -5.75 -20.14
CA GLU A 40 18.72 -4.93 -21.34
C GLU A 40 19.58 -3.64 -21.34
N GLY A 41 20.20 -3.31 -20.21
CA GLY A 41 21.11 -2.18 -20.02
C GLY A 41 22.57 -2.61 -19.89
N ASN A 42 23.27 -2.01 -18.93
CA ASN A 42 24.67 -2.26 -18.58
C ASN A 42 24.80 -3.08 -17.30
N ILE A 43 25.93 -3.74 -17.09
CA ILE A 43 26.29 -4.36 -15.80
C ILE A 43 27.42 -3.58 -15.16
N PHE A 44 27.21 -3.09 -13.94
CA PHE A 44 28.25 -2.48 -13.11
C PHE A 44 28.62 -3.45 -11.99
N ILE A 45 29.90 -3.82 -11.88
CA ILE A 45 30.39 -4.76 -10.86
C ILE A 45 31.42 -4.07 -9.98
N ASN A 46 31.18 -4.06 -8.67
CA ASN A 46 32.13 -3.60 -7.66
C ASN A 46 32.86 -4.78 -6.97
N ASP A 47 33.69 -4.49 -5.97
CA ASP A 47 34.47 -5.49 -5.24
C ASP A 47 33.61 -6.49 -4.43
N ASP A 48 34.23 -7.56 -3.92
CA ASP A 48 33.61 -8.59 -3.06
C ASP A 48 32.45 -9.39 -3.69
N VAL A 49 32.39 -9.43 -5.03
CA VAL A 49 31.47 -10.28 -5.80
C VAL A 49 32.14 -11.60 -6.18
N LYS A 50 31.43 -12.72 -5.97
CA LYS A 50 31.83 -14.05 -6.45
C LYS A 50 30.70 -14.74 -7.19
N ALA A 51 30.83 -14.84 -8.50
CA ALA A 51 29.86 -15.51 -9.37
C ALA A 51 30.29 -16.97 -9.64
N HIS A 52 29.58 -17.93 -9.09
CA HIS A 52 29.71 -19.36 -9.36
C HIS A 52 28.84 -19.78 -10.56
N MET A 53 29.18 -20.90 -11.20
CA MET A 53 28.26 -21.64 -12.07
C MET A 53 27.00 -22.08 -11.31
N ILE A 54 25.89 -22.32 -12.02
CA ILE A 54 24.56 -22.62 -11.46
C ILE A 54 24.53 -23.77 -10.42
N SER A 55 25.36 -24.80 -10.60
CA SER A 55 25.34 -26.01 -9.79
C SER A 55 26.66 -26.78 -9.90
N SER A 56 26.77 -27.92 -9.23
CA SER A 56 27.88 -28.87 -9.35
C SER A 56 28.01 -29.41 -10.77
N HIS A 57 29.25 -29.70 -11.22
CA HIS A 57 29.50 -30.37 -12.50
C HIS A 57 28.88 -31.78 -12.59
N ASN A 58 28.44 -32.33 -11.45
CA ASN A 58 27.68 -33.57 -11.40
C ASN A 58 26.17 -33.34 -11.62
N SER A 59 25.67 -32.11 -11.71
CA SER A 59 24.25 -31.79 -11.93
C SER A 59 23.80 -31.90 -13.39
N CYS A 60 22.50 -32.04 -13.64
CA CYS A 60 21.92 -31.90 -14.98
C CYS A 60 21.68 -30.45 -15.38
N LEU A 61 21.69 -29.52 -14.42
CA LEU A 61 21.58 -28.08 -14.66
C LEU A 61 22.92 -27.45 -15.03
N TYR A 62 24.04 -28.17 -14.88
CA TYR A 62 25.38 -27.63 -15.16
C TYR A 62 25.68 -27.59 -16.66
N SER A 63 25.29 -26.48 -17.29
CA SER A 63 25.55 -26.17 -18.68
C SER A 63 26.00 -24.71 -18.84
N GLU A 64 26.54 -24.39 -20.02
CA GLU A 64 27.05 -23.06 -20.35
C GLU A 64 25.91 -22.01 -20.34
N ASP A 65 24.80 -22.32 -21.01
CA ASP A 65 23.60 -21.50 -21.10
C ASP A 65 22.94 -21.25 -19.73
N ALA A 66 22.93 -22.24 -18.84
CA ALA A 66 22.35 -22.10 -17.49
C ALA A 66 23.21 -21.24 -16.54
N SER A 67 24.40 -20.79 -16.96
CA SER A 67 25.31 -19.97 -16.14
C SER A 67 25.79 -18.69 -16.86
N GLU A 68 25.28 -18.40 -18.06
CA GLU A 68 25.68 -17.27 -18.89
C GLU A 68 25.29 -15.92 -18.28
N ILE A 69 26.14 -14.90 -18.44
CA ILE A 69 25.82 -13.52 -18.06
C ILE A 69 25.69 -12.72 -19.35
N GLU A 70 24.48 -12.37 -19.73
CA GLU A 70 24.17 -11.72 -21.00
C GLU A 70 23.85 -10.24 -20.82
N ILE A 71 24.27 -9.42 -21.78
CA ILE A 71 23.88 -8.02 -21.92
C ILE A 71 23.34 -7.79 -23.32
N ARG A 72 22.40 -6.85 -23.43
CA ARG A 72 21.83 -6.45 -24.71
C ARG A 72 22.91 -5.96 -25.67
N ASN A 73 22.80 -6.40 -26.92
CA ASN A 73 23.64 -5.93 -28.00
C ASN A 73 22.87 -5.99 -29.32
N ASP A 74 22.35 -4.85 -29.75
CA ASP A 74 21.71 -4.66 -31.06
C ASP A 74 22.38 -3.48 -31.83
N ASP A 75 21.83 -3.12 -32.99
CA ASP A 75 22.36 -2.03 -33.82
C ASP A 75 22.11 -0.64 -33.21
N ASP A 76 21.11 -0.50 -32.32
CA ASP A 76 20.65 0.78 -31.75
C ASP A 76 21.30 1.06 -30.37
N TYR A 77 21.57 0.02 -29.59
CA TYR A 77 22.10 0.08 -28.23
C TYR A 77 23.05 -1.09 -27.93
N LYS A 78 24.19 -0.76 -27.30
CA LYS A 78 25.22 -1.73 -26.92
C LYS A 78 25.48 -1.67 -25.43
N GLY A 79 24.96 -2.66 -24.70
CA GLY A 79 25.24 -2.82 -23.28
C GLY A 79 26.74 -3.02 -23.00
N GLN A 80 27.18 -2.51 -21.86
CA GLN A 80 28.56 -2.57 -21.38
C GLN A 80 28.64 -3.29 -20.03
N VAL A 81 29.74 -3.99 -19.79
CA VAL A 81 30.12 -4.57 -18.48
C VAL A 81 31.29 -3.78 -17.93
N VAL A 82 31.09 -3.10 -16.81
CA VAL A 82 32.00 -2.06 -16.33
C VAL A 82 32.42 -2.36 -14.89
N ALA A 83 33.73 -2.25 -14.61
CA ALA A 83 34.26 -2.34 -13.26
C ALA A 83 34.16 -0.97 -12.57
N ALA A 84 33.04 -0.71 -11.88
CA ALA A 84 32.76 0.59 -11.29
C ALA A 84 31.88 0.51 -10.03
N SER A 85 31.86 1.61 -9.28
CA SER A 85 30.90 1.85 -8.20
C SER A 85 30.03 3.05 -8.57
N ILE A 86 28.76 2.80 -8.86
CA ILE A 86 27.79 3.87 -9.19
C ILE A 86 27.45 4.69 -7.94
N LYS A 87 27.32 4.01 -6.80
CA LYS A 87 27.14 4.65 -5.48
C LYS A 87 28.21 5.69 -5.18
N ARG A 88 29.49 5.41 -5.51
CA ARG A 88 30.59 6.38 -5.34
C ARG A 88 30.84 7.22 -6.58
N ASN A 89 30.16 6.89 -7.68
CA ASN A 89 30.36 7.39 -9.03
C ASN A 89 31.85 7.44 -9.43
N THR A 90 32.57 6.35 -9.14
CA THR A 90 34.01 6.21 -9.39
C THR A 90 34.33 4.85 -10.02
N PHE A 91 35.52 4.76 -10.65
CA PHE A 91 36.12 3.52 -11.13
C PHE A 91 37.18 3.02 -10.10
N PRO A 92 36.78 2.31 -9.03
CA PRO A 92 37.73 1.76 -8.06
C PRO A 92 38.50 0.55 -8.62
N GLU A 93 39.56 0.13 -7.93
CA GLU A 93 40.14 -1.20 -8.18
C GLU A 93 39.14 -2.26 -7.71
N VAL A 94 38.54 -2.99 -8.65
CA VAL A 94 37.59 -4.09 -8.40
C VAL A 94 38.33 -5.43 -8.36
N LYS A 95 37.92 -6.36 -7.49
CA LYS A 95 38.45 -7.74 -7.44
C LYS A 95 37.34 -8.79 -7.43
N ALA A 96 36.37 -8.62 -8.32
CA ALA A 96 35.31 -9.60 -8.52
C ALA A 96 35.84 -10.91 -9.13
N GLN A 97 35.29 -12.03 -8.65
CA GLN A 97 35.67 -13.38 -9.04
C GLN A 97 34.55 -14.00 -9.87
N VAL A 98 34.80 -14.26 -11.15
CA VAL A 98 33.81 -14.88 -12.05
C VAL A 98 34.32 -16.25 -12.49
N HIS A 99 33.66 -17.33 -12.04
CA HIS A 99 33.97 -18.67 -12.51
C HIS A 99 33.47 -18.87 -13.94
N VAL A 100 34.25 -19.57 -14.76
CA VAL A 100 34.00 -19.76 -16.18
C VAL A 100 33.64 -21.21 -16.49
N PHE A 101 32.68 -21.40 -17.40
CA PHE A 101 32.37 -22.73 -17.94
C PHE A 101 33.57 -23.30 -18.71
N THR A 102 33.92 -24.55 -18.40
CA THR A 102 35.00 -25.26 -19.12
C THR A 102 34.43 -26.38 -19.98
N THR A 103 33.83 -27.38 -19.34
CA THR A 103 33.09 -28.49 -19.97
C THR A 103 31.99 -28.95 -19.03
N GLN A 104 31.00 -29.69 -19.52
CA GLN A 104 29.91 -30.24 -18.69
C GLN A 104 30.37 -31.22 -17.61
N THR A 105 31.59 -31.75 -17.70
CA THR A 105 32.09 -32.82 -16.82
C THR A 105 33.20 -32.37 -15.88
N THR A 106 33.54 -31.08 -15.86
CA THR A 106 34.68 -30.58 -15.10
C THR A 106 34.29 -29.35 -14.29
N ALA A 107 34.58 -29.39 -12.99
CA ALA A 107 34.42 -28.26 -12.09
C ALA A 107 35.36 -27.09 -12.49
N PRO A 108 34.93 -25.83 -12.31
CA PRO A 108 35.83 -24.68 -12.36
C PRO A 108 36.87 -24.76 -11.22
N SER A 109 38.16 -24.62 -11.54
CA SER A 109 39.25 -24.50 -10.56
C SER A 109 39.29 -23.07 -9.97
N PRO A 110 39.39 -22.90 -8.63
CA PRO A 110 39.52 -21.59 -7.98
C PRO A 110 40.79 -20.79 -8.36
N ILE A 111 41.74 -21.40 -9.08
CA ILE A 111 43.02 -20.77 -9.44
C ILE A 111 43.18 -20.63 -10.96
N ASP A 112 42.75 -21.63 -11.75
CA ASP A 112 43.01 -21.67 -13.19
C ASP A 112 41.78 -21.29 -14.06
N ASN A 113 40.55 -21.37 -13.51
CA ASN A 113 39.28 -21.14 -14.25
C ASN A 113 38.43 -20.03 -13.61
N GLN A 114 39.10 -19.04 -13.02
CA GLN A 114 38.49 -17.82 -12.47
C GLN A 114 39.01 -16.61 -13.22
N LEU A 115 38.08 -15.74 -13.64
CA LEU A 115 38.41 -14.40 -14.09
C LEU A 115 38.47 -13.48 -12.88
N ASN A 116 39.57 -12.76 -12.76
CA ASN A 116 39.63 -11.59 -11.89
C ASN A 116 39.17 -10.41 -12.73
N PHE A 117 37.88 -10.07 -12.62
CA PHE A 117 37.30 -8.93 -13.31
C PHE A 117 37.81 -7.63 -12.66
N ARG A 118 38.35 -6.71 -13.48
CA ARG A 118 39.06 -5.49 -13.07
C ARG A 118 38.82 -4.38 -14.10
N ASP A 119 39.15 -3.15 -13.74
CA ASP A 119 39.18 -1.96 -14.61
C ASP A 119 39.96 -2.16 -15.92
N THR A 120 41.03 -2.96 -15.90
CA THR A 120 41.84 -3.24 -17.09
C THR A 120 41.28 -4.34 -18.01
N THR A 121 40.21 -5.01 -17.60
CA THR A 121 39.62 -6.15 -18.31
C THR A 121 38.12 -6.00 -18.54
N ASP A 122 37.56 -4.82 -18.31
CA ASP A 122 36.15 -4.52 -18.55
C ASP A 122 35.88 -4.14 -20.03
N SER A 123 34.68 -3.66 -20.32
CA SER A 123 34.23 -3.36 -21.69
C SER A 123 34.50 -1.96 -22.20
N VAL A 124 35.07 -1.06 -21.38
CA VAL A 124 35.14 0.37 -21.69
C VAL A 124 36.54 0.95 -21.50
N ASP A 125 37.00 1.72 -22.48
CA ASP A 125 38.16 2.59 -22.35
C ASP A 125 37.67 4.01 -22.02
N VAL A 126 37.99 4.50 -20.82
CA VAL A 126 37.49 5.78 -20.30
C VAL A 126 38.51 6.92 -20.41
N THR A 127 38.03 8.15 -20.64
CA THR A 127 38.86 9.37 -20.55
C THR A 127 39.09 9.79 -19.09
N SER A 128 39.99 10.74 -18.83
CA SER A 128 40.28 11.19 -17.45
C SER A 128 39.09 11.84 -16.73
N ASP A 129 38.10 12.34 -17.50
CA ASP A 129 36.96 13.08 -16.99
C ASP A 129 35.67 12.24 -16.97
N ALA A 130 35.74 11.00 -17.47
CA ALA A 130 34.62 10.08 -17.51
C ALA A 130 34.17 9.67 -16.11
N LYS A 131 32.87 9.47 -15.96
CA LYS A 131 32.26 8.91 -14.74
C LYS A 131 31.46 7.66 -15.09
N PRO A 132 31.32 6.69 -14.17
CA PRO A 132 30.48 5.51 -14.39
C PRO A 132 29.06 5.85 -14.85
N ILE A 133 28.47 6.94 -14.33
CA ILE A 133 27.13 7.40 -14.72
C ILE A 133 27.04 7.84 -16.20
N ASP A 134 28.13 8.19 -16.86
CA ASP A 134 28.11 8.54 -18.28
C ASP A 134 27.75 7.33 -19.16
N ILE A 135 28.08 6.12 -18.68
CA ILE A 135 27.88 4.85 -19.38
C ILE A 135 26.49 4.25 -19.09
N SER A 136 25.85 4.61 -17.98
CA SER A 136 24.53 4.07 -17.64
C SER A 136 23.45 4.46 -18.67
N SER A 137 22.38 3.66 -18.68
CA SER A 137 21.18 3.91 -19.48
C SER A 137 20.51 5.22 -19.05
N ASP A 138 20.06 6.02 -20.01
CA ASP A 138 19.27 7.22 -19.75
C ASP A 138 17.87 6.84 -19.24
N PRO A 139 17.55 7.14 -17.97
CA PRO A 139 16.29 6.72 -17.39
C PRO A 139 15.09 7.51 -17.89
N ILE A 140 15.25 8.75 -18.36
CA ILE A 140 14.15 9.55 -18.92
C ILE A 140 13.70 8.92 -20.23
N GLN A 141 14.66 8.57 -21.06
CA GLN A 141 14.42 8.08 -22.41
C GLN A 141 13.87 6.66 -22.40
N LEU A 142 14.33 5.85 -21.44
CA LEU A 142 13.81 4.52 -21.21
C LEU A 142 12.38 4.58 -20.63
N PHE A 143 12.15 5.37 -19.58
CA PHE A 143 10.85 5.42 -18.90
C PHE A 143 9.75 6.09 -19.76
N THR A 144 10.06 7.19 -20.43
CA THR A 144 9.05 7.99 -21.16
C THR A 144 8.86 7.59 -22.62
N GLN A 145 9.80 6.83 -23.19
CA GLN A 145 9.78 6.45 -24.62
C GLN A 145 10.06 4.96 -24.87
N GLY A 146 10.47 4.18 -23.87
CA GLY A 146 10.86 2.77 -24.06
C GLY A 146 12.19 2.61 -24.79
N THR A 147 13.02 3.65 -24.88
CA THR A 147 14.25 3.65 -25.69
C THR A 147 15.51 3.54 -24.83
N HIS A 148 16.45 2.67 -25.23
CA HIS A 148 17.73 2.51 -24.56
C HIS A 148 18.79 3.41 -25.22
N GLN A 149 19.45 4.24 -24.42
CA GLN A 149 20.63 5.02 -24.84
C GLN A 149 21.52 5.30 -23.64
N HIS A 150 22.82 5.53 -23.86
CA HIS A 150 23.73 5.93 -22.79
C HIS A 150 23.54 7.41 -22.46
N ILE A 151 23.73 7.80 -21.20
CA ILE A 151 23.63 9.21 -20.77
C ILE A 151 24.65 10.10 -21.50
N ASN A 152 25.89 9.62 -21.68
CA ASN A 152 26.92 10.35 -22.42
C ASN A 152 27.95 9.38 -23.03
N ASP A 153 27.93 9.25 -24.35
CA ASP A 153 28.83 8.38 -25.12
C ASP A 153 30.14 9.07 -25.56
N THR A 154 30.35 10.34 -25.20
CA THR A 154 31.53 11.12 -25.64
C THR A 154 32.75 10.97 -24.74
N THR A 155 32.57 10.47 -23.51
CA THR A 155 33.64 10.40 -22.48
C THR A 155 34.31 9.03 -22.40
N TRP A 156 33.85 8.04 -23.16
CA TRP A 156 34.35 6.67 -23.17
C TRP A 156 34.23 6.03 -24.57
N THR A 157 34.87 4.89 -24.77
CA THR A 157 34.78 4.08 -26.01
C THR A 157 34.78 2.59 -25.70
N GLU A 158 34.22 1.75 -26.57
CA GLU A 158 34.29 0.28 -26.40
C GLU A 158 35.74 -0.22 -26.40
N ALA A 159 36.12 -0.98 -25.37
CA ALA A 159 37.48 -1.46 -25.18
C ALA A 159 37.83 -2.57 -26.18
N THR A 160 39.02 -2.48 -26.78
CA THR A 160 39.46 -3.43 -27.83
C THR A 160 39.86 -4.82 -27.29
N ASN A 161 40.17 -4.91 -26.00
CA ASN A 161 40.54 -6.12 -25.26
C ASN A 161 39.33 -6.85 -24.64
N TYR A 162 38.12 -6.30 -24.75
CA TYR A 162 36.89 -6.87 -24.18
C TYR A 162 36.41 -8.18 -24.85
N ASN A 163 37.10 -8.65 -25.89
CA ASN A 163 36.67 -9.83 -26.63
C ASN A 163 36.75 -11.13 -25.80
N SER A 164 35.58 -11.60 -25.38
CA SER A 164 35.28 -12.91 -24.76
C SER A 164 35.95 -13.17 -23.41
N ILE A 165 35.59 -12.36 -22.42
CA ILE A 165 35.51 -12.89 -21.07
C ILE A 165 34.47 -14.03 -21.11
N LYS A 166 34.91 -15.29 -21.19
CA LYS A 166 34.15 -16.50 -21.58
C LYS A 166 32.78 -16.77 -20.93
N ARG A 167 32.34 -16.00 -19.94
CA ARG A 167 31.01 -16.10 -19.31
C ARG A 167 30.10 -14.89 -19.58
N PHE A 168 30.67 -13.75 -19.97
CA PHE A 168 29.91 -12.59 -20.42
C PHE A 168 29.64 -12.71 -21.92
N ALA A 169 28.37 -12.66 -22.28
CA ALA A 169 27.91 -12.70 -23.65
C ALA A 169 27.21 -11.39 -24.02
N LYS A 170 27.37 -10.99 -25.29
CA LYS A 170 26.59 -9.94 -25.92
C LYS A 170 25.57 -10.63 -26.81
N GLY A 171 24.28 -10.40 -26.57
CA GLY A 171 23.21 -11.10 -27.26
C GLY A 171 21.92 -10.29 -27.36
N GLU A 172 21.04 -10.77 -28.23
CA GLU A 172 19.65 -10.31 -28.33
C GLU A 172 18.79 -11.37 -27.64
N SER A 173 18.29 -11.03 -26.45
CA SER A 173 17.38 -11.86 -25.67
C SER A 173 15.97 -11.29 -25.77
N SER A 174 14.97 -12.16 -25.72
CA SER A 174 13.58 -11.72 -25.62
C SER A 174 13.30 -11.25 -24.19
N ILE A 175 12.95 -9.97 -24.01
CA ILE A 175 12.37 -9.44 -22.76
C ILE A 175 11.20 -10.35 -22.32
N PRO A 176 11.10 -10.77 -21.06
CA PRO A 176 9.94 -11.50 -20.57
C PRO A 176 8.67 -10.69 -20.79
N ASN A 177 7.61 -11.32 -21.29
CA ASN A 177 6.29 -10.69 -21.37
C ASN A 177 5.77 -10.46 -19.95
N VAL A 178 5.76 -9.20 -19.51
CA VAL A 178 5.11 -8.75 -18.27
C VAL A 178 4.01 -7.78 -18.68
N ASP A 179 2.76 -8.22 -18.52
CA ASP A 179 1.58 -7.38 -18.75
C ASP A 179 1.37 -6.36 -17.64
N ASP A 180 0.48 -5.37 -17.82
CA ASP A 180 0.24 -4.39 -16.76
C ASP A 180 -0.36 -5.07 -15.53
N ALA A 181 0.15 -4.68 -14.37
CA ALA A 181 -0.43 -5.08 -13.09
C ALA A 181 -1.62 -4.18 -12.71
N PHE A 182 -1.88 -3.13 -13.50
CA PHE A 182 -2.98 -2.20 -13.30
C PHE A 182 -4.35 -2.86 -13.61
N ARG A 183 -5.42 -2.12 -13.31
CA ARG A 183 -6.80 -2.60 -13.38
C ARG A 183 -7.27 -2.80 -14.82
N ALA A 184 -8.21 -3.73 -15.03
CA ALA A 184 -8.91 -3.95 -16.30
C ALA A 184 -9.96 -2.85 -16.56
N ASP A 185 -9.50 -1.62 -16.73
CA ASP A 185 -10.33 -0.41 -16.86
C ASP A 185 -10.59 0.02 -18.32
N ASP A 186 -10.08 -0.74 -19.29
CA ASP A 186 -10.14 -0.53 -20.73
C ASP A 186 -9.53 0.82 -21.19
N ARG A 187 -8.49 1.31 -20.49
CA ARG A 187 -7.80 2.58 -20.78
C ARG A 187 -6.31 2.40 -21.01
N TRP A 188 -5.72 3.35 -21.72
CA TRP A 188 -4.27 3.37 -21.88
C TRP A 188 -3.58 3.71 -20.56
N GLY A 189 -2.84 2.77 -19.99
CA GLY A 189 -1.90 3.02 -18.90
C GLY A 189 -0.75 3.98 -19.25
N PRO A 190 0.19 4.22 -18.32
CA PRO A 190 1.30 5.15 -18.50
C PRO A 190 2.51 4.53 -19.22
N SER A 191 2.39 3.27 -19.67
CA SER A 191 3.46 2.59 -20.40
C SER A 191 3.58 3.14 -21.82
N PRO A 192 4.79 3.42 -22.32
CA PRO A 192 4.98 3.87 -23.70
C PRO A 192 4.61 2.80 -24.74
N THR A 193 4.61 1.51 -24.38
CA THR A 193 4.40 0.37 -25.30
C THR A 193 3.68 -0.80 -24.62
N TYR A 194 2.75 -1.47 -25.32
CA TYR A 194 1.96 -2.63 -24.87
C TYR A 194 2.18 -3.84 -25.78
N GLY A 195 2.22 -5.07 -25.26
CA GLY A 195 2.46 -6.27 -26.07
C GLY A 195 3.84 -6.36 -26.79
N ASP A 196 4.15 -7.50 -27.41
CA ASP A 196 5.45 -7.79 -28.08
C ASP A 196 5.60 -7.02 -29.41
N PRO A 197 6.48 -6.00 -29.53
CA PRO A 197 6.64 -5.17 -30.75
C PRO A 197 6.95 -5.94 -32.04
N ASP A 198 7.57 -7.12 -31.93
CA ASP A 198 7.98 -7.94 -33.07
C ASP A 198 6.94 -8.99 -33.47
N ARG A 199 5.84 -9.12 -32.70
CA ARG A 199 4.71 -10.02 -33.00
C ARG A 199 3.37 -9.30 -33.05
N ASP A 200 3.01 -8.63 -31.96
CA ASP A 200 1.65 -8.14 -31.66
C ASP A 200 1.64 -6.85 -30.81
N GLY A 201 2.68 -6.01 -30.90
CA GLY A 201 2.86 -4.83 -30.04
C GLY A 201 2.03 -3.63 -30.48
N PHE A 202 1.59 -2.86 -29.49
CA PHE A 202 0.77 -1.67 -29.61
C PHE A 202 1.48 -0.51 -28.93
N GLU A 203 1.86 0.50 -29.70
CA GLU A 203 2.19 1.81 -29.16
C GLU A 203 0.90 2.59 -28.93
N ILE A 204 0.89 3.50 -27.95
CA ILE A 204 -0.18 4.49 -27.81
C ILE A 204 -0.33 5.22 -29.16
N PRO A 205 -1.48 5.10 -29.86
CA PRO A 205 -1.64 5.68 -31.18
C PRO A 205 -1.35 7.18 -31.20
N ALA A 206 -0.74 7.69 -32.27
CA ALA A 206 -0.47 9.11 -32.40
C ALA A 206 -1.74 9.96 -32.23
N GLY A 207 -1.73 10.88 -31.26
CA GLY A 207 -2.88 11.72 -30.90
C GLY A 207 -3.81 11.11 -29.83
N THR A 208 -3.44 9.97 -29.24
CA THR A 208 -4.03 9.45 -28.01
C THR A 208 -3.05 9.61 -26.85
N THR A 209 -3.57 9.67 -25.63
CA THR A 209 -2.79 9.93 -24.42
C THR A 209 -3.06 8.86 -23.38
N VAL A 210 -2.21 8.80 -22.35
CA VAL A 210 -2.51 8.07 -21.12
C VAL A 210 -3.93 8.41 -20.63
N GLY A 211 -4.63 7.40 -20.10
CA GLY A 211 -5.98 7.44 -19.57
C GLY A 211 -7.12 7.65 -20.57
N SER A 212 -6.82 7.71 -21.87
CA SER A 212 -7.85 7.66 -22.90
C SER A 212 -8.43 6.24 -23.01
N ASP A 213 -9.73 6.12 -23.30
CA ASP A 213 -10.38 4.82 -23.54
C ASP A 213 -9.74 4.11 -24.76
N ILE A 214 -9.53 2.79 -24.63
CA ILE A 214 -9.06 1.95 -25.74
C ILE A 214 -10.22 1.75 -26.73
N ASN A 215 -10.04 2.20 -27.97
CA ASN A 215 -11.12 2.22 -28.96
C ASN A 215 -11.55 0.82 -29.42
N THR A 216 -12.68 0.35 -28.88
CA THR A 216 -13.27 -0.97 -29.18
C THR A 216 -13.77 -1.14 -30.63
N ALA A 217 -13.94 -0.02 -31.35
CA ALA A 217 -14.35 -0.04 -32.75
C ALA A 217 -13.21 -0.43 -33.70
N ASP A 218 -11.95 -0.30 -33.26
CA ASP A 218 -10.80 -0.77 -34.02
C ASP A 218 -10.58 -2.28 -33.79
N PRO A 219 -10.77 -3.13 -34.82
CA PRO A 219 -10.57 -4.56 -34.68
C PRO A 219 -9.15 -4.96 -34.27
N SER A 220 -8.12 -4.14 -34.53
CA SER A 220 -6.75 -4.44 -34.10
C SER A 220 -6.56 -4.30 -32.59
N LEU A 221 -7.33 -3.42 -31.95
CA LEU A 221 -7.22 -3.14 -30.50
C LEU A 221 -8.08 -4.06 -29.63
N ARG A 222 -8.98 -4.85 -30.22
CA ARG A 222 -9.86 -5.76 -29.46
C ARG A 222 -9.13 -6.77 -28.59
N ARG A 223 -7.88 -7.13 -28.94
CA ARG A 223 -7.04 -8.02 -28.12
C ARG A 223 -6.57 -7.38 -26.82
N LEU A 224 -6.60 -6.05 -26.70
CA LEU A 224 -6.25 -5.35 -25.48
C LEU A 224 -7.35 -5.47 -24.42
N ILE A 225 -8.61 -5.57 -24.85
CA ILE A 225 -9.80 -5.44 -23.99
C ILE A 225 -10.69 -6.71 -23.98
N ASP A 226 -10.18 -7.83 -24.50
CA ASP A 226 -10.92 -9.10 -24.48
C ASP A 226 -11.30 -9.48 -23.03
N GLU A 227 -12.49 -10.05 -22.82
CA GLU A 227 -13.01 -10.29 -21.46
C GLU A 227 -12.12 -11.22 -20.61
N GLU A 228 -11.40 -12.18 -21.24
CA GLU A 228 -10.56 -13.15 -20.54
C GLU A 228 -9.07 -12.98 -20.88
N GLU A 229 -8.74 -12.66 -22.13
CA GLU A 229 -7.37 -12.63 -22.65
C GLU A 229 -6.85 -11.22 -22.96
N GLY A 230 -7.62 -10.19 -22.60
CA GLY A 230 -7.25 -8.78 -22.75
C GLY A 230 -5.91 -8.48 -22.08
N LEU A 231 -5.04 -7.74 -22.76
CA LEU A 231 -3.75 -7.31 -22.19
C LEU A 231 -3.94 -6.25 -21.09
N ASP A 232 -4.88 -5.33 -21.28
CA ASP A 232 -5.26 -4.36 -20.24
C ASP A 232 -5.92 -5.07 -19.06
N GLY A 233 -5.25 -5.02 -17.90
CA GLY A 233 -5.66 -5.69 -16.68
C GLY A 233 -5.76 -7.19 -16.81
N TYR A 234 -4.89 -7.80 -17.62
CA TYR A 234 -4.85 -9.25 -17.87
C TYR A 234 -4.97 -10.08 -16.58
N TRP A 235 -4.20 -9.72 -15.55
CA TRP A 235 -4.19 -10.46 -14.29
C TRP A 235 -5.51 -10.35 -13.50
N GLU A 236 -6.20 -9.21 -13.58
CA GLU A 236 -7.52 -9.06 -13.00
C GLU A 236 -8.54 -9.94 -13.72
N ARG A 237 -8.49 -9.99 -15.07
CA ARG A 237 -9.36 -10.84 -15.90
C ARG A 237 -9.13 -12.32 -15.64
N GLN A 238 -7.88 -12.74 -15.50
CA GLN A 238 -7.53 -14.11 -15.14
C GLN A 238 -8.01 -14.50 -13.73
N ALA A 239 -7.93 -13.57 -12.77
CA ALA A 239 -8.46 -13.79 -11.43
C ALA A 239 -10.00 -13.90 -11.42
N ILE A 240 -10.71 -13.17 -12.27
CA ILE A 240 -12.17 -13.33 -12.46
C ILE A 240 -12.47 -14.75 -12.95
N ALA A 241 -11.75 -15.23 -13.96
CA ALA A 241 -12.01 -16.54 -14.55
C ALA A 241 -11.62 -17.72 -13.64
N THR A 242 -10.53 -17.60 -12.88
CA THR A 242 -9.85 -18.77 -12.26
C THR A 242 -9.22 -18.53 -10.89
N GLY A 243 -9.41 -17.37 -10.27
CA GLY A 243 -8.68 -16.99 -9.06
C GLY A 243 -9.47 -16.25 -7.99
N LEU A 244 -8.71 -15.58 -7.13
CA LEU A 244 -9.16 -14.75 -6.02
C LEU A 244 -8.87 -13.28 -6.35
N ARG A 245 -9.85 -12.40 -6.14
CA ARG A 245 -9.68 -10.96 -6.30
C ARG A 245 -9.98 -10.23 -4.99
N MET A 246 -9.10 -9.32 -4.59
CA MET A 246 -9.24 -8.49 -3.39
C MET A 246 -9.10 -7.02 -3.77
N ILE A 247 -10.18 -6.23 -3.62
CA ILE A 247 -10.17 -4.80 -3.95
C ILE A 247 -10.45 -3.99 -2.69
N VAL A 248 -9.41 -3.36 -2.14
CA VAL A 248 -9.50 -2.45 -1.01
C VAL A 248 -9.94 -1.08 -1.54
N GLY A 249 -11.07 -0.57 -1.06
CA GLY A 249 -11.60 0.71 -1.50
C GLY A 249 -10.86 1.91 -0.91
N GLN A 250 -11.20 3.10 -1.41
CA GLN A 250 -10.78 4.36 -0.81
C GLN A 250 -11.19 4.44 0.66
N ARG A 251 -10.28 4.96 1.51
CA ARG A 251 -10.62 5.33 2.89
C ARG A 251 -11.36 6.67 2.87
N LEU A 252 -12.63 6.65 3.24
CA LEU A 252 -13.44 7.86 3.39
C LEU A 252 -13.22 8.44 4.78
N GLU A 253 -12.59 9.62 4.83
CA GLU A 253 -12.50 10.41 6.05
C GLU A 253 -13.86 11.07 6.32
N LEU A 254 -14.32 11.07 7.58
CA LEU A 254 -15.65 11.57 7.94
C LEU A 254 -15.59 12.97 8.57
N GLY A 255 -14.44 13.32 9.12
CA GLY A 255 -14.19 14.58 9.82
C GLY A 255 -13.17 14.34 10.93
N ASN A 256 -13.33 15.00 12.09
CA ASN A 256 -12.46 14.77 13.25
C ASN A 256 -13.30 14.47 14.50
N ALA A 257 -13.05 13.33 15.15
CA ALA A 257 -13.73 12.91 16.37
C ALA A 257 -13.52 13.87 17.55
N GLY A 258 -12.40 14.60 17.59
CA GLY A 258 -12.10 15.66 18.54
C GLY A 258 -12.76 17.02 18.22
N GLY A 259 -13.32 17.18 17.03
CA GLY A 259 -13.96 18.41 16.55
C GLY A 259 -13.25 19.07 15.37
N TRP A 260 -14.04 19.55 14.41
CA TRP A 260 -13.58 20.20 13.19
C TRP A 260 -12.97 21.58 13.45
N ASN A 261 -11.87 21.92 12.76
CA ASN A 261 -11.17 23.21 12.89
C ASN A 261 -10.77 23.54 14.35
N TYR A 262 -10.25 22.55 15.07
CA TYR A 262 -9.82 22.71 16.46
C TYR A 262 -8.28 22.75 16.57
N ILE A 263 -7.75 23.84 17.14
CA ILE A 263 -6.35 23.94 17.57
C ILE A 263 -6.28 23.89 19.11
N PRO A 264 -5.49 22.96 19.68
CA PRO A 264 -5.43 22.68 21.13
C PRO A 264 -5.05 23.84 22.05
N THR A 265 -4.28 24.82 21.57
CA THR A 265 -3.52 25.74 22.45
C THR A 265 -4.00 27.19 22.40
N SER A 266 -4.95 27.53 21.52
CA SER A 266 -5.44 28.90 21.39
C SER A 266 -6.60 29.15 22.38
N SER A 267 -6.29 29.87 23.48
CA SER A 267 -7.30 30.39 24.42
C SER A 267 -8.08 31.59 23.88
N THR A 268 -7.88 31.97 22.62
CA THR A 268 -8.50 33.12 21.97
C THR A 268 -9.37 32.69 20.81
N THR A 269 -10.69 32.82 21.00
CA THR A 269 -11.75 32.86 19.96
C THR A 269 -11.83 31.65 19.03
N TYR A 270 -12.94 30.91 19.13
CA TYR A 270 -13.43 30.04 18.05
C TYR A 270 -13.42 30.80 16.72
N GLY A 271 -12.53 30.40 15.80
CA GLY A 271 -12.38 30.99 14.48
C GLY A 271 -10.93 30.90 14.03
N ASP A 272 -10.73 30.32 12.84
CA ASP A 272 -9.51 30.41 12.01
C ASP A 272 -8.35 29.44 12.31
N GLY A 273 -8.47 28.51 13.26
CA GLY A 273 -7.51 27.42 13.42
C GLY A 273 -7.88 26.23 12.52
N PRO A 274 -7.08 25.85 11.51
CA PRO A 274 -7.65 25.08 10.41
C PRO A 274 -7.38 23.55 10.64
N ASP A 275 -8.36 22.67 10.34
CA ASP A 275 -8.36 21.22 10.67
C ASP A 275 -7.11 20.48 10.16
N PRO A 276 -6.70 19.39 10.81
CA PRO A 276 -5.59 18.59 10.30
C PRO A 276 -5.90 17.79 9.02
N LEU A 277 -7.18 17.62 8.60
CA LEU A 277 -7.56 16.99 7.31
C LEU A 277 -7.25 17.84 6.08
N TYR A 278 -6.99 19.13 6.23
CA TYR A 278 -6.81 19.97 5.05
C TYR A 278 -5.38 19.92 4.46
N PRO A 279 -5.26 20.22 3.15
CA PRO A 279 -3.98 20.61 2.55
C PRO A 279 -3.42 21.91 3.15
N ILE A 280 -2.12 22.16 2.97
CA ILE A 280 -1.39 23.28 3.58
C ILE A 280 -1.76 24.61 2.93
N GLN A 281 -1.90 25.65 3.77
CA GLN A 281 -2.08 27.02 3.32
C GLN A 281 -0.81 27.89 3.40
N GLU A 282 0.21 27.58 4.23
CA GLU A 282 1.55 28.21 4.30
C GLU A 282 2.48 27.53 5.34
N VAL A 283 3.58 26.89 4.91
CA VAL A 283 4.73 26.50 5.75
C VAL A 283 5.80 27.56 5.62
N THR A 284 6.13 28.33 6.65
CA THR A 284 7.39 29.10 6.62
C THR A 284 8.58 28.12 6.62
N PRO A 285 9.45 28.09 5.58
CA PRO A 285 10.65 27.26 5.60
C PRO A 285 11.50 27.67 6.79
N ILE A 286 11.95 26.69 7.56
CA ILE A 286 12.94 26.94 8.61
C ILE A 286 14.27 27.10 7.87
N VAL A 287 14.63 28.36 7.65
CA VAL A 287 15.83 28.83 6.96
C VAL A 287 15.75 28.67 5.45
N ALA A 288 15.68 29.80 4.74
CA ALA A 288 15.97 29.84 3.32
C ALA A 288 17.32 29.15 3.10
N ALA A 289 17.33 28.02 2.39
CA ALA A 289 18.54 27.47 1.83
C ALA A 289 19.20 28.60 1.04
N THR A 290 20.19 29.26 1.63
CA THR A 290 21.10 30.10 0.85
C THR A 290 21.69 29.15 -0.18
N ASP A 291 21.54 29.52 -1.45
CA ASP A 291 21.92 28.90 -2.73
C ASP A 291 23.37 28.39 -2.83
N SER A 292 23.83 27.72 -1.79
CA SER A 292 25.17 27.20 -1.57
C SER A 292 25.00 25.94 -0.74
N ARG A 293 25.43 24.80 -1.30
CA ARG A 293 25.46 23.48 -0.63
C ARG A 293 25.65 23.63 0.89
N PRO A 294 24.79 23.01 1.71
CA PRO A 294 24.93 23.06 3.16
C PRO A 294 26.38 22.70 3.55
N SER A 295 26.98 23.50 4.40
CA SER A 295 28.23 23.10 5.03
C SER A 295 27.92 21.85 5.88
N ALA A 296 28.88 20.94 6.04
CA ALA A 296 28.72 19.68 6.81
C ALA A 296 28.33 19.87 8.30
N THR A 297 28.04 21.10 8.72
CA THR A 297 27.64 21.49 10.07
C THR A 297 26.22 22.07 10.17
N ASP A 298 25.56 22.37 9.05
CA ASP A 298 24.19 22.90 9.05
C ASP A 298 23.19 21.77 8.73
N VAL A 299 22.53 21.29 9.78
CA VAL A 299 21.46 20.30 9.70
C VAL A 299 20.21 21.03 9.21
N THR A 300 19.80 20.78 7.97
CA THR A 300 18.51 21.26 7.45
C THR A 300 17.74 20.03 7.02
N VAL A 301 16.58 19.75 7.64
CA VAL A 301 15.61 18.81 7.07
C VAL A 301 15.18 19.40 5.73
N GLY A 302 15.27 18.62 4.65
CA GLY A 302 14.73 19.05 3.37
C GLY A 302 13.22 19.27 3.50
N GLU A 303 12.66 20.15 2.66
CA GLU A 303 11.22 20.46 2.74
C GLU A 303 10.41 19.16 2.64
N ASN A 304 10.70 18.29 1.66
CA ASN A 304 10.01 17.02 1.42
C ASN A 304 9.96 16.10 2.66
N GLU A 305 11.03 15.95 3.45
CA GLU A 305 11.02 15.09 4.64
C GLU A 305 10.14 15.64 5.77
N LEU A 306 9.91 16.96 5.85
CA LEU A 306 8.90 17.54 6.75
C LEU A 306 7.50 17.17 6.28
N TRP A 307 7.24 17.23 4.97
CA TRP A 307 5.95 16.87 4.39
C TRP A 307 5.60 15.39 4.59
N GLN A 308 6.59 14.50 4.54
CA GLN A 308 6.39 13.07 4.77
C GLN A 308 5.83 12.75 6.17
N ARG A 309 6.07 13.60 7.18
CA ARG A 309 5.53 13.39 8.54
C ARG A 309 4.01 13.40 8.60
N LYS A 310 3.34 13.98 7.61
CA LYS A 310 1.87 13.95 7.50
C LYS A 310 1.32 12.54 7.41
N SER A 311 2.08 11.62 6.82
CA SER A 311 1.68 10.21 6.73
C SER A 311 1.47 9.59 8.11
N LEU A 312 2.16 10.08 9.16
CA LEU A 312 2.00 9.60 10.54
C LEU A 312 0.62 9.90 11.13
N ARG A 313 -0.17 10.77 10.51
CA ARG A 313 -1.48 11.11 11.01
C ARG A 313 -2.44 9.92 10.89
N ASP A 314 -3.13 9.62 11.98
CA ASP A 314 -4.21 8.64 12.03
C ASP A 314 -5.48 9.29 12.56
N ASN A 315 -6.49 9.40 11.70
CA ASN A 315 -7.79 9.94 12.06
C ASN A 315 -8.74 8.80 12.44
N LEU A 316 -9.37 8.90 13.61
CA LEU A 316 -10.33 7.91 14.11
C LEU A 316 -11.64 7.90 13.31
N ALA A 317 -12.06 9.06 12.81
CA ALA A 317 -13.33 9.22 12.11
C ALA A 317 -13.19 8.89 10.62
N ALA A 318 -13.13 7.60 10.30
CA ALA A 318 -12.94 7.12 8.94
C ALA A 318 -13.66 5.79 8.70
N VAL A 319 -14.02 5.51 7.44
CA VAL A 319 -14.60 4.25 7.00
C VAL A 319 -13.94 3.77 5.72
N GLN A 320 -13.61 2.49 5.66
CA GLN A 320 -13.00 1.84 4.51
C GLN A 320 -13.55 0.42 4.37
N GLY A 321 -14.15 0.15 3.21
CA GLY A 321 -14.63 -1.16 2.81
C GLY A 321 -13.68 -1.85 1.84
N MET A 322 -13.61 -3.17 1.91
CA MET A 322 -12.99 -4.02 0.88
C MET A 322 -13.99 -5.04 0.37
N VAL A 323 -13.92 -5.34 -0.91
CA VAL A 323 -14.69 -6.42 -1.54
C VAL A 323 -13.80 -7.57 -1.96
N VAL A 324 -14.26 -8.79 -1.71
CA VAL A 324 -13.54 -10.04 -2.05
C VAL A 324 -14.39 -10.88 -3.00
N TYR A 325 -13.74 -11.40 -4.04
CA TYR A 325 -14.35 -12.22 -5.09
C TYR A 325 -13.68 -13.59 -5.12
N HIS A 326 -14.45 -14.61 -5.47
CA HIS A 326 -13.94 -15.94 -5.73
C HIS A 326 -14.53 -16.44 -7.04
N TYR A 327 -13.70 -16.95 -7.96
CA TYR A 327 -14.11 -17.28 -9.32
C TYR A 327 -15.31 -18.25 -9.41
N GLU A 328 -15.48 -19.15 -8.44
CA GLU A 328 -16.64 -20.07 -8.41
C GLU A 328 -17.96 -19.44 -7.98
N THR A 329 -17.94 -18.20 -7.48
CA THR A 329 -19.14 -17.47 -7.05
C THR A 329 -19.50 -16.42 -8.10
N ASP A 330 -20.72 -16.49 -8.64
CA ASP A 330 -21.26 -15.52 -9.60
C ASP A 330 -20.28 -15.19 -10.75
N ASP A 331 -19.66 -16.24 -11.30
CA ASP A 331 -18.66 -16.20 -12.38
C ASP A 331 -17.44 -15.29 -12.06
N GLY A 332 -17.12 -15.09 -10.79
CA GLY A 332 -16.02 -14.22 -10.31
C GLY A 332 -16.27 -12.72 -10.47
N LYS A 333 -17.41 -12.32 -11.03
CA LYS A 333 -17.73 -10.93 -11.39
C LYS A 333 -18.32 -10.13 -10.22
N PHE A 334 -18.90 -10.79 -9.21
CA PHE A 334 -19.57 -10.14 -8.08
C PHE A 334 -18.90 -10.45 -6.73
N PRO A 335 -18.88 -9.50 -5.78
CA PRO A 335 -18.29 -9.74 -4.47
C PRO A 335 -19.05 -10.79 -3.67
N LEU A 336 -18.30 -11.70 -3.07
CA LEU A 336 -18.80 -12.67 -2.11
C LEU A 336 -18.91 -12.08 -0.69
N ALA A 337 -18.03 -11.13 -0.36
CA ALA A 337 -17.97 -10.49 0.95
C ALA A 337 -17.62 -9.00 0.85
N CYS A 338 -18.16 -8.21 1.78
CA CYS A 338 -17.76 -6.85 2.11
C CYS A 338 -17.08 -6.89 3.48
N ILE A 339 -15.89 -6.32 3.64
CA ILE A 339 -15.13 -6.35 4.90
C ILE A 339 -14.89 -4.93 5.39
N ALA A 340 -15.16 -4.69 6.67
CA ALA A 340 -14.73 -3.47 7.34
C ALA A 340 -13.22 -3.53 7.61
N LEU A 341 -12.44 -2.58 7.08
CA LEU A 341 -10.97 -2.59 7.14
C LEU A 341 -10.35 -1.25 7.56
N THR A 342 -11.00 -0.52 8.47
CA THR A 342 -10.43 0.75 8.93
C THR A 342 -9.50 0.53 10.12
N ALA A 343 -8.21 0.39 9.85
CA ALA A 343 -7.17 0.32 10.88
C ALA A 343 -6.83 1.69 11.47
N HIS A 344 -6.48 1.70 12.76
CA HIS A 344 -6.06 2.90 13.51
C HIS A 344 -4.72 2.68 14.22
N PRO A 345 -3.58 2.84 13.52
CA PRO A 345 -2.25 2.61 14.08
C PRO A 345 -1.75 3.73 15.02
N GLY A 346 -2.57 4.72 15.37
CA GLY A 346 -2.19 5.87 16.21
C GLY A 346 -1.53 5.48 17.55
N THR A 347 -2.17 4.60 18.31
CA THR A 347 -1.65 4.03 19.57
C THR A 347 -1.93 2.52 19.62
N GLN A 348 -1.31 1.81 20.56
CA GLN A 348 -1.67 0.40 20.80
C GLN A 348 -3.16 0.23 21.14
N GLN A 349 -3.74 1.16 21.89
CA GLN A 349 -5.15 1.07 22.27
C GLN A 349 -6.09 1.26 21.07
N THR A 350 -5.79 2.19 20.15
CA THR A 350 -6.63 2.36 18.96
C THR A 350 -6.56 1.15 18.02
N ILE A 351 -5.41 0.45 17.98
CA ILE A 351 -5.29 -0.83 17.27
C ILE A 351 -6.21 -1.87 17.90
N ILE A 352 -6.22 -2.00 19.23
CA ILE A 352 -7.09 -2.95 19.96
C ILE A 352 -8.56 -2.58 19.76
N ASP A 353 -8.92 -1.31 19.92
CA ASP A 353 -10.30 -0.83 19.79
C ASP A 353 -10.85 -1.07 18.38
N SER A 354 -10.05 -0.81 17.33
CA SER A 354 -10.46 -1.06 15.93
C SER A 354 -10.76 -2.54 15.65
N ARG A 355 -10.19 -3.46 16.43
CA ARG A 355 -10.31 -4.92 16.28
C ARG A 355 -11.23 -5.57 17.33
N THR A 356 -11.86 -4.75 18.18
CA THR A 356 -12.75 -5.19 19.25
C THR A 356 -14.20 -4.88 18.88
N PHE A 357 -15.00 -5.93 18.75
CA PHE A 357 -16.40 -5.85 18.33
C PHE A 357 -17.34 -6.22 19.47
N ASP A 358 -18.13 -5.25 19.91
CA ASP A 358 -19.15 -5.45 20.94
C ASP A 358 -20.54 -5.56 20.32
N LEU A 359 -21.53 -5.85 21.16
CA LEU A 359 -22.93 -5.65 20.83
C LEU A 359 -23.46 -4.38 21.48
N TYR A 360 -24.28 -3.68 20.73
CA TYR A 360 -25.21 -2.71 21.24
C TYR A 360 -26.31 -3.37 22.09
N SER A 361 -27.01 -2.60 22.93
CA SER A 361 -28.07 -3.15 23.80
C SER A 361 -29.25 -3.72 23.01
N SER A 362 -29.50 -3.22 21.80
CA SER A 362 -30.40 -3.76 20.78
C SER A 362 -29.99 -5.13 20.22
N GLY A 363 -28.77 -5.60 20.51
CA GLY A 363 -28.18 -6.82 19.96
C GLY A 363 -27.56 -6.66 18.57
N LYS A 364 -27.41 -5.43 18.07
CA LYS A 364 -26.68 -5.13 16.83
C LYS A 364 -25.17 -5.14 17.07
N LEU A 365 -24.40 -5.51 16.05
CA LEU A 365 -22.94 -5.40 16.09
C LEU A 365 -22.55 -3.92 16.19
N LYS A 366 -21.70 -3.59 17.15
CA LYS A 366 -21.13 -2.25 17.32
C LYS A 366 -19.92 -2.08 16.41
N ALA A 367 -20.15 -1.51 15.23
CA ALA A 367 -19.11 -1.06 14.32
C ALA A 367 -19.18 0.47 14.23
N ASP A 368 -18.29 1.16 14.95
CA ASP A 368 -18.32 2.61 15.16
C ASP A 368 -17.13 3.30 14.46
N PHE A 369 -17.33 3.63 13.20
CA PHE A 369 -16.38 4.33 12.32
C PHE A 369 -16.17 5.80 12.69
N PHE A 370 -17.05 6.37 13.53
CA PHE A 370 -16.92 7.75 13.99
C PHE A 370 -15.91 7.91 15.13
N LYS A 371 -15.60 6.80 15.82
CA LYS A 371 -14.70 6.74 16.98
C LYS A 371 -13.60 5.68 16.85
N GLY A 372 -13.55 4.94 15.75
CA GLY A 372 -12.52 3.92 15.48
C GLY A 372 -12.64 2.66 16.33
N LYS A 373 -13.86 2.26 16.73
CA LYS A 373 -14.11 1.04 17.54
C LYS A 373 -14.87 -0.02 16.75
N GLY A 374 -14.30 -1.23 16.63
CA GLY A 374 -14.89 -2.33 15.86
C GLY A 374 -14.99 -2.01 14.37
N THR A 375 -13.88 -1.59 13.77
CA THR A 375 -13.84 -1.05 12.40
C THR A 375 -12.95 -1.87 11.46
N ASN A 376 -12.23 -2.88 11.96
CA ASN A 376 -11.24 -3.64 11.19
C ASN A 376 -11.36 -5.16 11.39
N GLY A 377 -11.58 -5.88 10.29
CA GLY A 377 -11.54 -7.34 10.20
C GLY A 377 -12.89 -8.06 10.23
N TRP A 378 -14.03 -7.36 10.29
CA TRP A 378 -15.36 -8.02 10.35
C TRP A 378 -16.02 -8.16 8.97
N GLU A 379 -16.59 -9.34 8.71
CA GLU A 379 -17.29 -9.64 7.45
C GLU A 379 -18.76 -9.20 7.48
N PHE A 380 -19.18 -8.49 6.44
CA PHE A 380 -20.55 -8.10 6.13
C PHE A 380 -21.02 -8.78 4.85
N GLY A 381 -22.34 -8.92 4.70
CA GLY A 381 -22.95 -9.21 3.43
C GLY A 381 -22.75 -8.05 2.47
N PHE A 382 -22.27 -8.33 1.26
CA PHE A 382 -22.25 -7.35 0.19
C PHE A 382 -23.65 -7.17 -0.42
N SER A 383 -23.93 -5.95 -0.89
CA SER A 383 -25.13 -5.53 -1.63
C SER A 383 -25.80 -6.62 -2.48
N GLY A 384 -27.12 -6.49 -2.70
CA GLY A 384 -27.88 -7.34 -3.62
C GLY A 384 -27.55 -7.17 -5.11
N LEU A 385 -26.39 -6.60 -5.46
CA LEU A 385 -25.89 -6.56 -6.83
C LEU A 385 -25.51 -7.98 -7.26
N THR A 386 -26.09 -8.43 -8.37
CA THR A 386 -25.91 -9.79 -8.89
C THR A 386 -25.77 -9.74 -10.40
N ALA A 387 -25.54 -10.89 -11.04
CA ALA A 387 -25.55 -11.01 -12.50
C ALA A 387 -26.86 -10.53 -13.16
N ALA A 388 -27.97 -10.40 -12.42
CA ALA A 388 -29.23 -9.86 -12.91
C ALA A 388 -29.32 -8.32 -12.86
N THR A 389 -28.37 -7.65 -12.20
CA THR A 389 -28.33 -6.20 -12.09
C THR A 389 -28.03 -5.57 -13.45
N THR A 390 -29.00 -4.84 -13.98
CA THR A 390 -28.85 -4.04 -15.22
C THR A 390 -28.71 -2.55 -14.93
N ALA A 391 -29.15 -2.11 -13.75
CA ALA A 391 -29.02 -0.75 -13.24
C ALA A 391 -28.86 -0.79 -11.72
N LEU A 392 -28.14 0.19 -11.17
CA LEU A 392 -27.94 0.31 -9.73
C LEU A 392 -29.25 0.62 -9.00
N PRO A 393 -29.48 0.08 -7.78
CA PRO A 393 -30.58 0.49 -6.90
C PRO A 393 -30.58 2.01 -6.69
N ALA A 394 -31.77 2.62 -6.61
CA ALA A 394 -31.91 4.08 -6.61
C ALA A 394 -31.15 4.76 -5.45
N ASP A 395 -31.36 4.32 -4.21
CA ASP A 395 -30.69 4.89 -3.03
C ASP A 395 -29.18 4.67 -3.05
N LEU A 396 -28.72 3.48 -3.46
CA LEU A 396 -27.29 3.19 -3.60
C LEU A 396 -26.65 4.06 -4.68
N ASN A 397 -27.28 4.19 -5.85
CA ASN A 397 -26.81 5.05 -6.93
C ASN A 397 -26.72 6.52 -6.48
N GLN A 398 -27.70 6.98 -5.70
CA GLN A 398 -27.70 8.35 -5.19
C GLN A 398 -26.60 8.57 -4.14
N ALA A 399 -26.38 7.61 -3.25
CA ALA A 399 -25.29 7.65 -2.28
C ALA A 399 -23.90 7.68 -2.97
N LEU A 400 -23.72 6.85 -4.00
CA LEU A 400 -22.50 6.82 -4.80
C LEU A 400 -22.26 8.15 -5.53
N LYS A 401 -23.30 8.77 -6.09
CA LYS A 401 -23.22 10.10 -6.71
C LYS A 401 -22.86 11.18 -5.70
N ASN A 402 -23.54 11.21 -4.55
CA ASN A 402 -23.24 12.14 -3.47
C ASN A 402 -21.76 12.04 -3.07
N LEU A 403 -21.25 10.83 -2.86
CA LEU A 403 -19.86 10.57 -2.53
C LEU A 403 -18.90 11.04 -3.64
N ALA A 404 -19.17 10.64 -4.88
CA ALA A 404 -18.38 11.00 -6.05
C ALA A 404 -18.26 12.52 -6.25
N TYR A 405 -19.34 13.27 -6.09
CA TYR A 405 -19.30 14.73 -6.26
C TYR A 405 -18.67 15.47 -5.07
N PHE A 406 -18.74 14.89 -3.87
CA PHE A 406 -18.15 15.42 -2.64
C PHE A 406 -16.62 15.29 -2.64
N ALA A 407 -16.10 14.12 -3.02
CA ALA A 407 -14.71 13.72 -2.83
C ALA A 407 -13.97 13.28 -4.12
N GLY A 408 -14.58 13.42 -5.31
CA GLY A 408 -13.95 13.10 -6.59
C GLY A 408 -13.66 14.34 -7.45
N ASP A 409 -12.39 14.51 -7.81
CA ASP A 409 -11.93 15.44 -8.85
C ASP A 409 -12.40 14.90 -10.23
N PRO A 410 -13.08 15.70 -11.08
CA PRO A 410 -13.50 15.23 -12.41
C PRO A 410 -12.34 15.01 -13.38
N ASP A 411 -11.19 15.64 -13.13
CA ASP A 411 -9.98 15.55 -13.94
C ASP A 411 -9.00 14.50 -13.35
N GLY A 412 -9.26 14.03 -12.11
CA GLY A 412 -8.64 12.86 -11.45
C GLY A 412 -7.12 12.75 -11.54
N GLY A 413 -6.60 11.53 -11.40
CA GLY A 413 -5.17 11.21 -11.51
C GLY A 413 -4.91 10.09 -12.54
N ALA A 414 -3.77 10.14 -13.24
CA ALA A 414 -3.37 9.06 -14.15
C ALA A 414 -3.21 7.72 -13.38
N PRO A 415 -3.35 6.55 -14.04
CA PRO A 415 -3.54 6.35 -15.47
C PRO A 415 -5.01 6.17 -15.84
N SER A 416 -5.89 6.19 -14.84
CA SER A 416 -7.33 6.07 -14.99
C SER A 416 -7.94 7.36 -15.57
N PHE A 417 -7.13 8.42 -15.68
CA PHE A 417 -7.47 9.72 -16.26
C PHE A 417 -6.39 10.16 -17.24
N THR A 418 -6.79 10.95 -18.23
CA THR A 418 -5.82 11.75 -18.98
C THR A 418 -5.24 12.82 -18.07
N PRO A 419 -3.91 12.82 -17.83
CA PRO A 419 -3.32 13.74 -16.88
C PRO A 419 -3.46 15.19 -17.36
N VAL A 420 -3.95 16.06 -16.46
CA VAL A 420 -4.15 17.49 -16.70
C VAL A 420 -3.12 18.28 -15.89
N GLN A 421 -2.21 18.96 -16.59
CA GLN A 421 -1.18 19.79 -15.97
C GLN A 421 -1.48 21.29 -16.16
N ASP A 422 -2.42 21.81 -15.38
CA ASP A 422 -2.89 23.20 -15.47
C ASP A 422 -2.42 24.06 -14.27
N SER A 423 -3.18 25.08 -13.86
CA SER A 423 -2.85 25.92 -12.69
C SER A 423 -3.23 25.30 -11.34
N PHE A 424 -3.81 24.10 -11.33
CA PHE A 424 -4.27 23.37 -10.15
C PHE A 424 -3.56 22.02 -10.03
N ILE A 425 -3.72 21.43 -8.85
CA ILE A 425 -3.28 20.07 -8.55
C ILE A 425 -4.43 19.10 -8.81
N HIS A 426 -4.09 17.92 -9.31
CA HIS A 426 -4.97 16.84 -9.71
C HIS A 426 -4.44 15.50 -9.16
N PRO A 427 -5.24 14.71 -8.43
CA PRO A 427 -6.55 15.04 -7.89
C PRO A 427 -6.52 16.29 -6.98
N PHE A 428 -7.61 17.05 -6.98
CA PHE A 428 -7.69 18.30 -6.25
C PHE A 428 -7.62 18.04 -4.74
N PRO A 429 -6.62 18.58 -4.01
CA PRO A 429 -6.37 18.21 -2.63
C PRO A 429 -7.57 18.42 -1.69
N GLN A 430 -8.37 19.48 -1.90
CA GLN A 430 -9.56 19.73 -1.08
C GLN A 430 -10.70 18.71 -1.29
N MET A 431 -10.72 17.98 -2.40
CA MET A 431 -11.64 16.85 -2.61
C MET A 431 -11.00 15.54 -2.14
N ALA A 432 -9.78 15.27 -2.56
CA ALA A 432 -9.08 14.01 -2.28
C ALA A 432 -8.65 13.84 -0.81
N MET A 433 -8.65 14.91 0.00
CA MET A 433 -8.42 14.80 1.46
C MET A 433 -9.44 13.94 2.19
N TRP A 434 -10.64 13.80 1.61
CA TRP A 434 -11.70 12.94 2.13
C TRP A 434 -11.54 11.48 1.72
N GLY A 435 -10.58 11.15 0.85
CA GLY A 435 -10.50 9.92 0.06
C GLY A 435 -10.68 10.24 -1.42
N ASP A 436 -9.87 9.64 -2.31
CA ASP A 436 -9.90 10.01 -3.73
C ASP A 436 -10.95 9.22 -4.52
N PHE A 437 -12.18 9.71 -4.52
CA PHE A 437 -13.28 9.11 -5.27
C PHE A 437 -13.38 9.61 -6.72
N SER A 438 -12.29 10.14 -7.28
CA SER A 438 -12.24 10.57 -8.68
C SER A 438 -12.61 9.44 -9.65
N PRO A 439 -12.03 8.22 -9.56
CA PRO A 439 -12.42 7.12 -10.46
C PRO A 439 -13.91 6.79 -10.39
N LEU A 440 -14.50 6.76 -9.18
CA LEU A 440 -15.95 6.57 -9.02
C LEU A 440 -16.74 7.65 -9.75
N ARG A 441 -16.33 8.90 -9.62
CA ARG A 441 -16.98 10.02 -10.30
C ARG A 441 -16.89 9.90 -11.81
N ARG A 442 -15.73 9.57 -12.36
CA ARG A 442 -15.55 9.30 -13.80
C ARG A 442 -16.53 8.24 -14.28
N VAL A 443 -16.63 7.12 -13.55
CA VAL A 443 -17.52 6.01 -13.89
C VAL A 443 -18.98 6.48 -13.94
N LEU A 444 -19.45 7.22 -12.94
CA LEU A 444 -20.83 7.69 -12.86
C LEU A 444 -21.14 8.80 -13.89
N ASP A 445 -20.20 9.71 -14.14
CA ASP A 445 -20.35 10.81 -15.10
C ASP A 445 -20.24 10.34 -16.56
N SER A 446 -19.68 9.15 -16.82
CA SER A 446 -19.57 8.57 -18.17
C SER A 446 -20.94 8.35 -18.84
N GLY A 447 -22.00 8.15 -18.04
CA GLY A 447 -23.33 7.79 -18.53
C GLY A 447 -23.44 6.35 -19.06
N THR A 448 -22.38 5.55 -18.97
CA THR A 448 -22.37 4.14 -19.36
C THR A 448 -23.24 3.32 -18.41
N ALA A 449 -24.09 2.46 -18.96
CA ALA A 449 -24.92 1.57 -18.14
C ALA A 449 -24.05 0.56 -17.38
N TYR A 450 -24.41 0.23 -16.15
CA TYR A 450 -23.63 -0.65 -15.25
C TYR A 450 -23.14 -1.95 -15.92
N GLY A 451 -24.03 -2.65 -16.65
CA GLY A 451 -23.68 -3.90 -17.34
C GLY A 451 -22.77 -3.74 -18.56
N SER A 452 -22.40 -2.52 -18.94
CA SER A 452 -21.48 -2.19 -20.04
C SER A 452 -20.20 -1.52 -19.56
N LEU A 453 -20.02 -1.37 -18.25
CA LEU A 453 -18.77 -0.92 -17.65
C LEU A 453 -17.69 -2.00 -17.76
N SER A 454 -16.43 -1.57 -17.75
CA SER A 454 -15.28 -2.47 -17.62
C SER A 454 -15.32 -3.20 -16.27
N GLN A 455 -14.56 -4.30 -16.15
CA GLN A 455 -14.52 -5.09 -14.93
C GLN A 455 -13.97 -4.28 -13.75
N ALA A 456 -12.99 -3.41 -14.00
CA ALA A 456 -12.46 -2.51 -12.99
C ALA A 456 -13.47 -1.45 -12.56
N ASP A 457 -14.15 -0.79 -13.52
CA ASP A 457 -15.14 0.25 -13.24
C ASP A 457 -16.32 -0.31 -12.41
N GLN A 458 -16.75 -1.56 -12.66
CA GLN A 458 -17.73 -2.25 -11.81
C GLN A 458 -17.19 -2.49 -10.39
N ALA A 459 -15.94 -2.94 -10.27
CA ALA A 459 -15.33 -3.19 -8.97
C ALA A 459 -15.08 -1.91 -8.16
N THR A 460 -14.82 -0.76 -8.79
CA THR A 460 -14.79 0.56 -8.13
C THR A 460 -16.17 0.97 -7.59
N ILE A 461 -17.25 0.62 -8.29
CA ILE A 461 -18.61 0.78 -7.73
C ILE A 461 -18.79 -0.16 -6.53
N HIS A 462 -18.31 -1.41 -6.61
CA HIS A 462 -18.48 -2.37 -5.53
C HIS A 462 -17.72 -1.98 -4.24
N SER A 463 -16.46 -1.54 -4.34
CA SER A 463 -15.67 -1.10 -3.18
C SER A 463 -16.26 0.16 -2.53
N ALA A 464 -16.70 1.13 -3.34
CA ALA A 464 -17.38 2.34 -2.86
C ALA A 464 -18.75 2.02 -2.24
N ALA A 465 -19.51 1.10 -2.84
CA ALA A 465 -20.77 0.62 -2.28
C ALA A 465 -20.53 -0.01 -0.91
N CYS A 466 -19.60 -0.97 -0.79
CA CYS A 466 -19.26 -1.59 0.49
C CYS A 466 -18.93 -0.55 1.57
N THR A 467 -18.14 0.48 1.24
CA THR A 467 -17.82 1.59 2.16
C THR A 467 -19.06 2.36 2.62
N LEU A 468 -19.97 2.71 1.70
CA LEU A 468 -21.22 3.42 2.02
C LEU A 468 -22.21 2.57 2.80
N GLU A 469 -22.33 1.29 2.46
CA GLU A 469 -23.22 0.33 3.15
C GLU A 469 -22.77 0.11 4.61
N LEU A 470 -21.45 0.06 4.85
CA LEU A 470 -20.86 0.00 6.21
C LEU A 470 -21.17 1.26 7.01
N LEU A 471 -21.01 2.45 6.41
CA LEU A 471 -21.32 3.72 7.07
C LEU A 471 -22.83 3.84 7.36
N ALA A 472 -23.68 3.43 6.42
CA ALA A 472 -25.13 3.40 6.60
C ALA A 472 -25.51 2.44 7.75
N TYR A 473 -24.90 1.25 7.82
CA TYR A 473 -25.09 0.33 8.95
C TYR A 473 -24.71 0.95 10.29
N ASN A 474 -23.57 1.65 10.37
CA ASN A 474 -23.16 2.32 11.60
C ASN A 474 -24.18 3.37 12.05
N ILE A 475 -24.70 4.19 11.12
CA ILE A 475 -25.73 5.20 11.43
C ILE A 475 -27.03 4.54 11.89
N GLU A 476 -27.50 3.49 11.20
CA GLU A 476 -28.76 2.81 11.55
C GLU A 476 -28.66 2.05 12.87
N SER A 477 -27.54 1.38 13.14
CA SER A 477 -27.32 0.70 14.43
C SER A 477 -27.26 1.68 15.60
N LEU A 478 -26.59 2.83 15.44
CA LEU A 478 -26.62 3.91 16.43
C LEU A 478 -28.01 4.53 16.59
N LYS A 479 -28.77 4.64 15.51
CA LYS A 479 -30.16 5.12 15.56
C LYS A 479 -31.04 4.17 16.39
N GLU A 480 -30.93 2.86 16.16
CA GLU A 480 -31.68 1.87 16.94
C GLU A 480 -31.35 1.95 18.44
N GLU A 481 -30.08 2.14 18.80
CA GLU A 481 -29.69 2.38 20.21
C GLU A 481 -30.26 3.68 20.78
N TYR A 482 -30.20 4.77 20.01
CA TYR A 482 -30.81 6.03 20.41
C TYR A 482 -32.32 5.85 20.66
N ASP A 483 -33.01 5.17 19.75
CA ASP A 483 -34.44 4.92 19.85
C ASP A 483 -34.78 4.03 21.08
N ASP A 484 -33.93 3.07 21.47
CA ASP A 484 -34.08 2.30 22.72
C ASP A 484 -33.97 3.18 23.97
N VAL A 485 -32.97 4.07 24.02
CA VAL A 485 -32.80 5.02 25.13
C VAL A 485 -34.02 5.94 25.24
N VAL A 486 -34.55 6.40 24.11
CA VAL A 486 -35.74 7.26 24.04
C VAL A 486 -36.99 6.50 24.49
N ALA A 487 -37.12 5.22 24.10
CA ALA A 487 -38.27 4.38 24.41
C ALA A 487 -38.26 3.84 25.85
N THR A 488 -37.10 3.77 26.51
CA THR A 488 -36.99 3.23 27.87
C THR A 488 -37.77 4.10 28.87
N THR A 489 -38.85 3.55 29.44
CA THR A 489 -39.65 4.18 30.50
C THR A 489 -39.24 3.65 31.87
N GLY A 490 -38.95 4.55 32.83
CA GLY A 490 -38.55 4.17 34.19
C GLY A 490 -37.08 4.46 34.44
N THR A 491 -36.34 3.50 35.00
CA THR A 491 -34.94 3.67 35.38
C THR A 491 -34.02 3.76 34.18
N ASP A 492 -33.01 4.63 34.26
CA ASP A 492 -31.94 4.84 33.28
C ASP A 492 -32.41 5.33 31.89
N GLY A 493 -33.68 5.74 31.75
CA GLY A 493 -34.24 6.33 30.52
C GLY A 493 -33.96 7.83 30.40
N LEU A 494 -34.50 8.47 29.36
CA LEU A 494 -34.31 9.91 29.08
C LEU A 494 -34.56 10.84 30.28
N ALA A 495 -35.59 10.55 31.09
CA ALA A 495 -35.91 11.36 32.26
C ALA A 495 -34.81 11.32 33.33
N ASP A 496 -34.23 10.14 33.57
CA ASP A 496 -33.14 9.98 34.54
C ASP A 496 -31.83 10.59 34.03
N ILE A 497 -31.57 10.49 32.72
CA ILE A 497 -30.43 11.17 32.08
C ILE A 497 -30.58 12.69 32.22
N GLY A 498 -31.76 13.23 31.94
CA GLY A 498 -32.05 14.65 32.10
C GLY A 498 -31.88 15.12 33.55
N ALA A 499 -32.40 14.36 34.52
CA ALA A 499 -32.21 14.64 35.94
C ALA A 499 -30.73 14.59 36.36
N ALA A 500 -29.96 13.62 35.85
CA ALA A 500 -28.55 13.49 36.13
C ALA A 500 -27.74 14.66 35.57
N LEU A 501 -28.04 15.13 34.35
CA LEU A 501 -27.44 16.33 33.77
C LEU A 501 -27.81 17.59 34.58
N THR A 502 -29.10 17.75 34.92
CA THR A 502 -29.56 18.88 35.75
C THR A 502 -28.84 18.95 37.09
N ALA A 503 -28.56 17.80 37.72
CA ALA A 503 -27.87 17.70 38.99
C ALA A 503 -26.34 17.90 38.90
N ASN A 504 -25.75 17.64 37.73
CA ASN A 504 -24.29 17.68 37.51
C ASN A 504 -23.93 18.57 36.31
N PRO A 505 -24.33 19.85 36.29
CA PRO A 505 -24.04 20.72 35.17
C PRO A 505 -22.55 21.15 35.16
N PRO A 506 -21.98 21.48 33.99
CA PRO A 506 -20.64 22.04 33.91
C PRO A 506 -20.59 23.45 34.53
N SER A 507 -19.39 24.02 34.69
CA SER A 507 -19.21 25.31 35.37
C SER A 507 -19.92 26.49 34.68
N SER A 508 -20.11 26.43 33.36
CA SER A 508 -20.82 27.43 32.56
C SER A 508 -21.82 26.76 31.60
N PRO A 509 -22.98 26.29 32.09
CA PRO A 509 -23.90 25.39 31.37
C PRO A 509 -24.45 25.93 30.05
N VAL A 510 -24.77 27.23 30.03
CA VAL A 510 -25.37 27.91 28.86
C VAL A 510 -24.36 28.09 27.72
N THR A 511 -23.08 28.10 28.05
CA THR A 511 -21.99 28.32 27.08
C THR A 511 -21.16 27.07 26.82
N ALA A 512 -21.51 25.95 27.46
CA ALA A 512 -20.83 24.68 27.38
C ALA A 512 -21.18 23.94 26.07
N THR A 513 -20.24 23.10 25.64
CA THR A 513 -20.44 22.13 24.56
C THR A 513 -21.02 20.83 25.12
N GLY A 514 -21.54 19.95 24.26
CA GLY A 514 -22.00 18.63 24.70
C GLY A 514 -20.90 17.78 25.35
N ASP A 515 -19.66 17.91 24.87
CA ASP A 515 -18.50 17.23 25.46
C ASP A 515 -18.21 17.73 26.88
N ASP A 516 -18.39 19.03 27.16
CA ASP A 516 -18.27 19.57 28.53
C ASP A 516 -19.33 18.99 29.47
N TRP A 517 -20.57 18.84 28.98
CA TRP A 517 -21.66 18.22 29.73
C TRP A 517 -21.37 16.74 30.03
N LEU A 518 -20.92 15.97 29.02
CA LEU A 518 -20.52 14.58 29.23
C LEU A 518 -19.35 14.46 30.20
N LYS A 519 -18.34 15.34 30.10
CA LYS A 519 -17.20 15.38 31.01
C LYS A 519 -17.63 15.62 32.46
N ALA A 520 -18.54 16.57 32.68
CA ALA A 520 -19.11 16.83 34.00
C ALA A 520 -19.90 15.62 34.54
N LEU A 521 -20.71 14.98 33.69
CA LEU A 521 -21.49 13.80 34.05
C LEU A 521 -20.59 12.60 34.40
N LYS A 522 -19.54 12.35 33.62
CA LYS A 522 -18.57 11.26 33.86
C LYS A 522 -17.82 11.42 35.19
N GLY A 523 -17.53 12.66 35.58
CA GLY A 523 -16.90 12.99 36.87
C GLY A 523 -17.84 12.86 38.08
N SER A 524 -19.12 12.57 37.88
CA SER A 524 -20.12 12.45 38.93
C SER A 524 -20.32 11.02 39.45
N ALA A 525 -21.03 10.87 40.57
CA ALA A 525 -21.36 9.58 41.19
C ALA A 525 -22.60 8.89 40.56
N VAL A 526 -22.99 9.28 39.35
CA VAL A 526 -24.12 8.71 38.58
C VAL A 526 -23.77 7.28 38.10
N SER A 527 -24.79 6.43 37.88
CA SER A 527 -24.59 5.05 37.37
C SER A 527 -23.90 5.03 36.02
N ASP A 528 -23.10 4.00 35.76
CA ASP A 528 -22.38 3.87 34.49
C ASP A 528 -23.34 3.65 33.31
N THR A 529 -24.49 3.00 33.53
CA THR A 529 -25.57 2.87 32.53
C THR A 529 -26.11 4.22 32.07
N ILE A 530 -26.33 5.19 32.99
CA ILE A 530 -26.77 6.54 32.61
C ILE A 530 -25.67 7.26 31.83
N LYS A 531 -24.40 7.10 32.21
CA LYS A 531 -23.27 7.70 31.48
C LYS A 531 -23.18 7.15 30.06
N GLU A 532 -23.26 5.83 29.89
CA GLU A 532 -23.23 5.17 28.59
C GLU A 532 -24.41 5.61 27.70
N ARG A 533 -25.64 5.64 28.24
CA ARG A 533 -26.81 6.09 27.48
C ARG A 533 -26.75 7.58 27.12
N ALA A 534 -26.18 8.41 27.99
CA ALA A 534 -25.90 9.81 27.68
C ALA A 534 -24.89 9.97 26.54
N GLU A 535 -23.87 9.11 26.47
CA GLU A 535 -22.93 9.09 25.34
C GLU A 535 -23.59 8.68 24.03
N ILE A 536 -24.48 7.68 24.05
CA ILE A 536 -25.27 7.26 22.88
C ILE A 536 -26.12 8.44 22.37
N LEU A 537 -26.83 9.12 23.26
CA LEU A 537 -27.62 10.30 22.92
C LEU A 537 -26.73 11.38 22.28
N ALA A 538 -25.63 11.75 22.94
CA ALA A 538 -24.72 12.75 22.42
C ALA A 538 -24.16 12.38 21.04
N HIS A 539 -23.80 11.12 20.86
CA HIS A 539 -23.21 10.64 19.63
C HIS A 539 -24.20 10.70 18.45
N TYR A 540 -25.40 10.14 18.61
CA TYR A 540 -26.40 10.18 17.57
C TYR A 540 -26.86 11.61 17.25
N ARG A 541 -26.99 12.47 18.27
CA ARG A 541 -27.34 13.89 18.05
C ARG A 541 -26.25 14.66 17.31
N GLN A 542 -24.98 14.34 17.55
CA GLN A 542 -23.87 14.91 16.79
C GLN A 542 -23.96 14.53 15.30
N ILE A 543 -24.20 13.25 15.00
CA ILE A 543 -24.39 12.74 13.63
C ILE A 543 -25.57 13.46 12.94
N GLU A 544 -26.72 13.55 13.60
CA GLU A 544 -27.89 14.24 13.04
C GLU A 544 -27.65 15.74 12.86
N ARG A 545 -26.88 16.38 13.74
CA ARG A 545 -26.44 17.78 13.55
C ARG A 545 -25.56 17.91 12.31
N ASP A 546 -24.57 17.03 12.16
CA ASP A 546 -23.62 17.07 11.04
C ASP A 546 -24.30 16.80 9.69
N ARG A 547 -25.28 15.88 9.63
CA ARG A 547 -26.12 15.65 8.45
C ARG A 547 -27.01 16.84 8.07
N ASN A 548 -27.39 17.69 9.04
CA ASN A 548 -28.26 18.83 8.82
C ASN A 548 -27.52 20.15 8.56
N LEU A 549 -26.33 20.32 9.15
CA LEU A 549 -25.65 21.62 9.22
C LEU A 549 -24.25 21.61 8.59
N GLY A 550 -23.63 20.46 8.32
CA GLY A 550 -22.30 20.40 7.73
C GLY A 550 -21.27 21.19 8.54
N PHE A 551 -20.59 22.15 7.94
CA PHE A 551 -19.58 22.97 8.62
C PHE A 551 -20.16 24.08 9.53
N LEU A 552 -21.48 24.28 9.57
CA LEU A 552 -22.11 25.39 10.33
C LEU A 552 -22.15 25.15 11.85
N THR A 553 -21.38 25.91 12.63
CA THR A 553 -21.31 25.74 14.09
C THR A 553 -22.63 25.90 14.86
N GLY A 554 -23.70 26.43 14.26
CA GLY A 554 -24.99 26.53 14.95
C GLY A 554 -26.20 26.77 14.05
N LYS A 555 -27.36 26.45 14.62
CA LYS A 555 -28.69 26.87 14.20
C LYS A 555 -29.28 27.61 15.39
N THR A 556 -29.80 28.82 15.20
CA THR A 556 -30.46 29.55 16.30
C THR A 556 -31.95 29.24 16.25
N LEU A 557 -32.38 28.22 17.00
CA LEU A 557 -33.78 28.07 17.37
C LEU A 557 -33.98 28.69 18.75
N ASP A 558 -34.73 29.80 18.82
CA ASP A 558 -35.12 30.40 20.10
C ASP A 558 -36.12 29.47 20.81
N TYR A 559 -35.66 28.74 21.84
CA TYR A 559 -36.55 27.97 22.70
C TYR A 559 -37.31 28.91 23.66
N LEU A 560 -38.58 29.22 23.37
CA LEU A 560 -39.42 30.12 24.16
C LEU A 560 -40.46 29.34 24.98
N ASN A 561 -40.35 29.38 26.32
CA ASN A 561 -41.49 29.07 27.19
C ASN A 561 -41.71 30.21 28.22
N PRO A 562 -42.42 31.30 27.85
CA PRO A 562 -42.65 32.43 28.73
C PRO A 562 -43.64 32.07 29.84
N GLY A 563 -43.13 31.60 30.99
CA GLY A 563 -43.95 31.38 32.19
C GLY A 563 -43.54 30.21 33.09
N ALA A 564 -42.53 29.42 32.72
CA ALA A 564 -42.12 28.24 33.47
C ALA A 564 -40.83 28.46 34.28
N THR A 565 -40.72 27.77 35.42
CA THR A 565 -39.50 27.78 36.26
C THR A 565 -38.41 26.98 35.55
N ILE A 566 -37.34 27.67 35.13
CA ILE A 566 -36.15 27.08 34.47
C ILE A 566 -35.01 26.88 35.49
N PRO A 567 -33.95 26.09 35.19
CA PRO A 567 -32.86 25.86 36.12
C PRO A 567 -32.21 27.16 36.58
N ALA A 568 -31.73 27.23 37.84
CA ALA A 568 -31.19 28.47 38.41
C ALA A 568 -29.99 29.05 37.65
N TYR A 569 -29.26 28.22 36.89
CA TYR A 569 -28.14 28.63 36.05
C TYR A 569 -28.58 29.16 34.67
N ALA A 570 -29.84 28.98 34.29
CA ALA A 570 -30.44 29.57 33.10
C ALA A 570 -31.08 30.91 33.45
N SER A 571 -30.37 32.00 33.19
CA SER A 571 -30.85 33.37 33.51
C SER A 571 -31.78 33.98 32.45
N THR A 572 -31.88 33.36 31.26
CA THR A 572 -32.70 33.78 30.12
C THR A 572 -33.62 32.65 29.68
N SER A 573 -34.79 33.00 29.12
CA SER A 573 -35.77 32.04 28.58
C SER A 573 -35.59 31.81 27.07
N THR A 574 -34.39 32.04 26.54
CA THR A 574 -34.01 31.88 25.13
C THR A 574 -32.61 31.28 25.07
N PHE A 575 -32.46 30.20 24.33
CA PHE A 575 -31.20 29.46 24.13
C PHE A 575 -31.00 29.21 22.65
N GLU A 576 -29.75 29.15 22.19
CA GLU A 576 -29.42 28.82 20.81
C GLU A 576 -29.24 27.31 20.70
N LEU A 577 -30.15 26.63 19.99
CA LEU A 577 -30.15 25.16 19.88
C LEU A 577 -30.22 24.66 18.43
N THR A 578 -29.53 23.57 18.15
CA THR A 578 -29.51 22.87 16.85
C THR A 578 -30.73 22.00 16.60
N CYS A 579 -31.45 21.64 17.65
CA CYS A 579 -32.70 20.88 17.61
C CYS A 579 -33.75 21.55 18.50
N ASP A 580 -35.02 21.18 18.34
CA ASP A 580 -36.08 21.60 19.26
C ASP A 580 -36.26 20.54 20.37
N PRO A 581 -35.89 20.83 21.63
CA PRO A 581 -36.03 19.89 22.74
C PRO A 581 -37.46 19.38 22.95
N ASP A 582 -38.49 20.15 22.56
CA ASP A 582 -39.88 19.74 22.73
C ASP A 582 -40.32 18.70 21.71
N SER A 583 -39.74 18.72 20.51
CA SER A 583 -39.96 17.66 19.52
C SER A 583 -39.09 16.43 19.75
N GLU A 584 -37.92 16.61 20.37
CA GLU A 584 -36.88 15.57 20.44
C GLU A 584 -36.94 14.78 21.76
N PHE A 585 -37.29 15.44 22.87
CA PHE A 585 -37.33 14.84 24.21
C PHE A 585 -38.74 14.80 24.80
N THR A 586 -39.73 14.46 23.96
CA THR A 586 -41.17 14.47 24.29
C THR A 586 -41.58 13.64 25.51
N SER A 587 -40.82 12.60 25.85
CA SER A 587 -41.09 11.71 27.00
C SER A 587 -40.70 12.33 28.35
N VAL A 588 -39.95 13.43 28.34
CA VAL A 588 -39.48 14.10 29.56
C VAL A 588 -40.47 15.20 29.96
N THR A 589 -41.11 15.05 31.11
CA THR A 589 -42.14 16.00 31.57
C THR A 589 -41.58 17.16 32.39
N ASP A 590 -40.44 16.97 33.06
CA ASP A 590 -39.79 18.04 33.82
C ASP A 590 -39.07 19.01 32.87
N LEU A 591 -39.34 20.30 33.03
CA LEU A 591 -38.77 21.32 32.15
C LEU A 591 -37.27 21.51 32.38
N ASN A 592 -36.79 21.40 33.62
CA ASN A 592 -35.37 21.57 33.91
C ASN A 592 -34.54 20.49 33.21
N ASP A 593 -35.02 19.26 33.27
CA ASP A 593 -34.37 18.09 32.66
C ASP A 593 -34.37 18.20 31.13
N ARG A 594 -35.47 18.66 30.54
CA ARG A 594 -35.54 18.96 29.10
C ARG A 594 -34.58 20.05 28.67
N VAL A 595 -34.47 21.13 29.44
CA VAL A 595 -33.54 22.22 29.15
C VAL A 595 -32.09 21.73 29.26
N SER A 596 -31.76 20.94 30.29
CA SER A 596 -30.43 20.32 30.43
C SER A 596 -30.10 19.40 29.25
N LEU A 597 -31.04 18.56 28.81
CA LEU A 597 -30.88 17.71 27.63
C LEU A 597 -30.66 18.53 26.35
N GLY A 598 -31.44 19.59 26.16
CA GLY A 598 -31.28 20.52 25.04
C GLY A 598 -29.91 21.19 25.03
N LEU A 599 -29.47 21.71 26.18
CA LEU A 599 -28.15 22.35 26.32
C LEU A 599 -26.99 21.37 26.18
N ALA A 600 -27.17 20.10 26.58
CA ALA A 600 -26.14 19.07 26.45
C ALA A 600 -26.03 18.55 25.02
N PHE A 601 -27.14 18.18 24.38
CA PHE A 601 -27.10 17.41 23.13
C PHE A 601 -27.56 18.17 21.90
N CYS A 602 -28.08 19.38 22.07
CA CYS A 602 -28.52 20.25 20.97
C CYS A 602 -27.95 21.66 21.07
N SER A 603 -26.82 21.86 21.75
CA SER A 603 -26.18 23.17 21.84
C SER A 603 -25.82 23.71 20.45
N ALA A 604 -26.17 24.96 20.15
CA ALA A 604 -25.64 25.68 18.98
C ALA A 604 -24.16 26.04 19.10
N ARG A 605 -23.48 25.59 20.17
CA ARG A 605 -22.02 25.65 20.32
C ARG A 605 -21.35 24.33 20.01
N SER A 606 -22.12 23.27 19.73
CA SER A 606 -21.55 21.99 19.31
C SER A 606 -20.81 22.18 17.99
N ARG A 607 -19.50 21.89 18.02
CA ARG A 607 -18.65 21.91 16.84
C ARG A 607 -19.13 20.88 15.82
N PRO A 608 -18.92 21.11 14.51
CA PRO A 608 -18.95 20.01 13.55
C PRO A 608 -17.93 18.95 13.98
N LYS A 609 -18.30 17.67 13.87
CA LYS A 609 -17.33 16.56 13.99
C LYS A 609 -17.22 15.80 12.68
N TYR A 610 -18.35 15.54 12.03
CA TYR A 610 -18.46 14.71 10.83
C TYR A 610 -19.12 15.45 9.66
N PRO A 611 -18.62 16.64 9.25
CA PRO A 611 -19.31 17.49 8.27
C PRO A 611 -19.45 16.85 6.88
N SER A 612 -18.70 15.79 6.55
CA SER A 612 -18.88 15.04 5.30
C SER A 612 -20.28 14.44 5.16
N LEU A 613 -20.92 14.09 6.29
CA LEU A 613 -22.26 13.49 6.30
C LEU A 613 -23.33 14.41 5.72
N PHE A 614 -23.11 15.73 5.77
CA PHE A 614 -23.97 16.70 5.10
C PHE A 614 -24.04 16.44 3.60
N TYR A 615 -22.95 15.99 2.98
CA TYR A 615 -22.90 15.74 1.54
C TYR A 615 -23.20 14.30 1.18
N VAL A 616 -22.67 13.34 1.95
CA VAL A 616 -22.81 11.91 1.66
C VAL A 616 -24.23 11.42 1.97
N PHE A 617 -24.76 11.75 3.16
CA PHE A 617 -26.09 11.35 3.63
C PHE A 617 -26.93 12.54 4.13
N PRO A 618 -27.23 13.53 3.27
CA PRO A 618 -28.00 14.71 3.62
C PRO A 618 -29.42 14.37 4.11
N LYS A 619 -30.01 15.30 4.87
CA LYS A 619 -31.42 15.24 5.29
C LYS A 619 -32.37 16.03 4.40
N PHE A 620 -31.85 16.83 3.48
CA PHE A 620 -32.59 17.60 2.50
C PHE A 620 -31.70 17.86 1.28
N ASP A 621 -32.30 18.03 0.11
CA ASP A 621 -31.50 18.27 -1.09
C ASP A 621 -30.86 19.66 -1.02
N HIS A 622 -29.58 19.76 -1.37
CA HIS A 622 -28.86 21.02 -1.41
C HIS A 622 -27.71 20.99 -2.41
N ASN A 623 -27.24 22.17 -2.83
CA ASN A 623 -26.02 22.25 -3.62
C ASN A 623 -24.75 22.23 -2.74
N GLN A 624 -23.57 22.30 -3.38
CA GLN A 624 -22.28 22.36 -2.68
C GLN A 624 -22.16 23.50 -1.64
N LYS A 625 -22.86 24.62 -1.84
CA LYS A 625 -22.88 25.76 -0.92
C LYS A 625 -23.89 25.57 0.21
N GLY A 626 -24.58 24.43 0.27
CA GLY A 626 -25.65 24.16 1.22
C GLY A 626 -26.92 24.95 0.94
N VAL A 627 -27.10 25.52 -0.27
CA VAL A 627 -28.35 26.18 -0.66
C VAL A 627 -29.40 25.10 -0.94
N PRO A 628 -30.50 25.05 -0.18
CA PRO A 628 -31.43 23.92 -0.20
C PRO A 628 -32.51 24.05 -1.27
N THR A 629 -33.00 22.90 -1.77
CA THR A 629 -34.09 22.81 -2.74
C THR A 629 -35.03 21.63 -2.44
N PRO A 630 -36.18 21.80 -1.75
CA PRO A 630 -36.78 23.03 -1.23
C PRO A 630 -36.19 23.51 0.12
N SER A 631 -36.43 24.77 0.49
CA SER A 631 -35.90 25.35 1.73
C SER A 631 -36.48 24.69 3.00
N PRO A 632 -35.64 24.23 3.96
CA PRO A 632 -36.08 23.56 5.18
C PRO A 632 -36.52 24.55 6.28
N GLY A 633 -36.62 25.85 5.97
CA GLY A 633 -37.05 26.89 6.91
C GLY A 633 -35.96 27.44 7.84
N PHE A 634 -34.69 27.05 7.64
CA PHE A 634 -33.51 27.58 8.34
C PHE A 634 -32.32 27.68 7.37
N THR A 635 -31.30 28.46 7.74
CA THR A 635 -30.10 28.64 6.92
C THR A 635 -29.20 27.41 7.00
N THR A 636 -28.87 26.87 5.84
CA THR A 636 -28.00 25.69 5.66
C THR A 636 -26.79 26.04 4.78
N GLU A 637 -26.70 27.30 4.37
CA GLU A 637 -25.59 27.82 3.57
C GLU A 637 -24.28 27.66 4.32
N GLN A 638 -23.34 26.95 3.71
CA GLN A 638 -22.07 26.61 4.33
C GLN A 638 -21.17 27.85 4.41
N PRO A 639 -20.32 27.98 5.44
CA PRO A 639 -19.50 29.17 5.63
C PRO A 639 -18.59 29.40 4.42
N THR A 640 -18.57 30.60 3.83
CA THR A 640 -17.66 30.89 2.70
C THR A 640 -16.21 31.04 3.13
N ALA A 641 -15.95 31.16 4.44
CA ALA A 641 -14.60 31.13 5.00
C ALA A 641 -14.09 29.69 5.20
N GLU A 642 -14.96 28.69 5.11
CA GLU A 642 -14.57 27.29 5.14
C GLU A 642 -13.76 26.96 3.88
N GLU A 643 -12.51 26.53 4.06
CA GLU A 643 -11.54 26.35 2.98
C GLU A 643 -12.06 25.38 1.92
N TYR A 644 -12.68 24.27 2.34
CA TYR A 644 -13.27 23.32 1.40
C TYR A 644 -14.32 24.00 0.51
N ILE A 645 -15.19 24.84 1.09
CA ILE A 645 -16.25 25.55 0.36
C ILE A 645 -15.67 26.60 -0.58
N ASP A 646 -14.72 27.41 -0.11
CA ASP A 646 -14.11 28.48 -0.89
C ASP A 646 -13.29 27.94 -2.07
N LYS A 647 -12.39 26.98 -1.80
CA LYS A 647 -11.49 26.40 -2.81
C LYS A 647 -12.22 25.57 -3.84
N VAL A 648 -13.33 24.93 -3.45
CA VAL A 648 -14.18 24.24 -4.43
C VAL A 648 -15.04 25.24 -5.20
N THR A 649 -15.75 26.19 -4.56
CA THR A 649 -16.88 26.93 -5.17
C THR A 649 -16.75 28.47 -5.30
N GLY A 650 -15.63 29.06 -4.89
CA GLY A 650 -15.41 30.51 -4.77
C GLY A 650 -15.50 31.33 -6.06
N THR A 651 -15.72 32.65 -5.94
CA THR A 651 -16.01 33.56 -7.08
C THR A 651 -14.77 34.12 -7.82
N GLY A 652 -13.56 33.80 -7.35
CA GLY A 652 -12.29 34.22 -7.99
C GLY A 652 -11.12 33.23 -7.92
N THR A 653 -11.22 32.21 -7.05
CA THR A 653 -10.16 31.21 -6.77
C THR A 653 -10.68 29.77 -6.64
N GLY A 654 -11.99 29.54 -6.82
CA GLY A 654 -12.58 28.20 -6.74
C GLY A 654 -12.32 27.40 -8.02
N LYS A 655 -11.94 26.12 -7.89
CA LYS A 655 -11.65 25.24 -9.04
C LYS A 655 -12.93 24.82 -9.78
N TYR A 656 -13.99 24.48 -9.05
CA TYR A 656 -15.23 23.94 -9.62
C TYR A 656 -16.46 24.79 -9.28
N GLY A 657 -16.99 25.51 -10.27
CA GLY A 657 -18.26 26.22 -10.14
C GLY A 657 -19.47 25.28 -10.11
N LYS A 658 -19.67 24.52 -9.03
CA LYS A 658 -20.66 23.43 -9.05
C LYS A 658 -22.07 23.85 -8.63
N ASN A 659 -23.01 23.53 -9.52
CA ASN A 659 -24.46 23.49 -9.30
C ASN A 659 -24.94 22.07 -8.95
N GLU A 660 -24.03 21.13 -8.63
CA GLU A 660 -24.41 19.75 -8.30
C GLU A 660 -25.31 19.72 -7.07
N THR A 661 -26.30 18.83 -7.11
CA THR A 661 -27.27 18.65 -6.04
C THR A 661 -26.95 17.36 -5.30
N PHE A 662 -26.71 17.47 -4.00
CA PHE A 662 -26.65 16.35 -3.07
C PHE A 662 -28.08 16.06 -2.64
N GLU A 663 -28.52 14.82 -2.85
CA GLU A 663 -29.92 14.43 -2.61
C GLU A 663 -30.02 13.46 -1.43
N ILE A 664 -31.19 13.46 -0.78
CA ILE A 664 -31.46 12.58 0.36
C ILE A 664 -31.26 11.10 -0.03
N VAL A 665 -30.64 10.34 0.88
CA VAL A 665 -30.49 8.89 0.79
C VAL A 665 -31.16 8.24 2.00
N ASP A 666 -31.99 7.22 1.77
CA ASP A 666 -32.46 6.34 2.85
C ASP A 666 -31.35 5.37 3.27
N THR A 667 -30.68 5.68 4.38
CA THR A 667 -29.60 4.86 4.94
C THR A 667 -30.06 3.46 5.31
N SER A 668 -31.34 3.26 5.66
CA SER A 668 -31.88 1.94 5.97
C SER A 668 -32.04 1.04 4.73
N ALA A 669 -32.18 1.63 3.54
CA ALA A 669 -32.33 0.90 2.28
C ALA A 669 -31.00 0.31 1.77
N ILE A 670 -29.87 0.84 2.25
CA ILE A 670 -28.52 0.43 1.83
C ILE A 670 -27.65 -0.09 2.97
N ALA A 671 -28.13 -0.12 4.21
CA ALA A 671 -27.31 -0.57 5.34
C ALA A 671 -26.79 -2.00 5.14
N ALA A 672 -25.48 -2.19 5.33
CA ALA A 672 -24.85 -3.50 5.28
C ALA A 672 -25.43 -4.44 6.35
N VAL A 673 -25.34 -5.75 6.10
CA VAL A 673 -25.79 -6.76 7.07
C VAL A 673 -24.57 -7.49 7.64
N PRO A 674 -24.28 -7.39 8.95
CA PRO A 674 -23.14 -8.07 9.54
C PRO A 674 -23.34 -9.59 9.48
N ARG A 675 -22.29 -10.32 9.11
CA ARG A 675 -22.27 -11.79 9.21
C ARG A 675 -21.79 -12.18 10.60
N GLY A 676 -22.20 -13.35 11.06
CA GLY A 676 -21.77 -13.85 12.37
C GLY A 676 -22.56 -13.33 13.56
N VAL A 677 -23.65 -12.59 13.37
CA VAL A 677 -24.58 -12.18 14.45
C VAL A 677 -25.95 -12.83 14.22
N VAL A 678 -26.41 -13.63 15.18
CA VAL A 678 -27.69 -14.35 15.08
C VAL A 678 -28.47 -14.17 16.39
N GLY A 679 -29.68 -13.62 16.28
CA GLY A 679 -30.58 -13.45 17.43
C GLY A 679 -30.01 -12.54 18.53
N GLY A 680 -29.20 -11.54 18.17
CA GLY A 680 -28.57 -10.63 19.13
C GLY A 680 -27.39 -11.23 19.88
N ALA A 681 -26.75 -12.26 19.32
CA ALA A 681 -25.54 -12.87 19.86
C ALA A 681 -24.48 -13.06 18.77
N ILE A 682 -23.22 -12.89 19.15
CA ILE A 682 -22.07 -13.15 18.27
C ILE A 682 -21.84 -14.67 18.18
N THR A 683 -21.86 -15.20 16.96
CA THR A 683 -21.77 -16.64 16.67
C THR A 683 -20.74 -16.97 15.59
N TYR A 684 -20.32 -15.99 14.79
CA TYR A 684 -19.48 -16.17 13.59
C TYR A 684 -20.11 -17.08 12.51
N ALA A 685 -21.39 -17.44 12.64
CA ALA A 685 -22.11 -18.22 11.63
C ALA A 685 -22.35 -17.41 10.35
N GLY A 686 -22.17 -18.04 9.20
CA GLY A 686 -22.48 -17.45 7.88
C GLY A 686 -21.41 -16.53 7.31
N TRP A 687 -20.22 -16.46 7.92
CA TRP A 687 -19.01 -15.94 7.29
C TRP A 687 -18.64 -16.83 6.09
N ASN A 688 -18.23 -16.20 4.99
CA ASN A 688 -17.69 -16.93 3.84
C ASN A 688 -16.18 -17.11 3.99
N LEU A 689 -15.49 -16.04 4.41
CA LEU A 689 -14.04 -16.08 4.58
C LEU A 689 -13.68 -16.97 5.78
N PRO A 690 -12.55 -17.67 5.69
CA PRO A 690 -12.17 -18.60 6.73
C PRO A 690 -11.76 -17.84 7.99
N THR A 691 -12.16 -18.39 9.14
CA THR A 691 -11.80 -17.89 10.47
C THR A 691 -11.49 -19.06 11.41
N GLN A 692 -10.70 -18.80 12.45
CA GLN A 692 -10.34 -19.81 13.44
C GLN A 692 -10.50 -19.26 14.86
N ALA A 693 -11.05 -20.07 15.76
CA ALA A 693 -11.15 -19.70 17.18
C ALA A 693 -9.77 -19.69 17.85
N VAL A 694 -9.49 -18.67 18.66
CA VAL A 694 -8.29 -18.60 19.52
C VAL A 694 -8.70 -18.39 20.98
N ALA A 695 -7.84 -18.82 21.90
CA ALA A 695 -8.15 -18.84 23.33
C ALA A 695 -7.90 -17.50 24.04
N ASP A 696 -7.00 -16.68 23.50
CA ASP A 696 -6.52 -15.46 24.16
C ASP A 696 -7.25 -14.21 23.65
N ALA A 697 -7.49 -13.27 24.56
CA ALA A 697 -8.01 -11.95 24.23
C ALA A 697 -6.91 -11.12 23.52
N LEU A 698 -7.32 -10.18 22.66
CA LEU A 698 -6.41 -9.27 22.00
C LEU A 698 -5.93 -8.20 23.00
N ASP A 699 -4.67 -8.29 23.40
CA ASP A 699 -4.01 -7.34 24.31
C ASP A 699 -2.62 -6.90 23.81
N ALA A 700 -1.98 -7.71 22.97
CA ALA A 700 -0.65 -7.49 22.42
C ALA A 700 -0.69 -7.63 20.88
N PRO A 701 -1.25 -6.65 20.14
CA PRO A 701 -1.49 -6.77 18.70
C PRO A 701 -0.23 -6.95 17.84
N ASP A 702 0.95 -6.62 18.38
CA ASP A 702 2.27 -6.80 17.75
C ASP A 702 2.85 -8.21 17.89
N GLU A 703 2.31 -9.04 18.78
CA GLU A 703 2.77 -10.42 18.95
C GLU A 703 2.25 -11.31 17.81
N LEU A 704 3.06 -12.30 17.43
CA LEU A 704 2.87 -13.09 16.22
C LEU A 704 1.56 -13.91 16.21
N ASP A 705 1.18 -14.44 17.37
CA ASP A 705 -0.03 -15.21 17.60
C ASP A 705 -1.30 -14.36 17.57
N GLN A 706 -1.17 -13.07 17.90
CA GLN A 706 -2.27 -12.11 17.86
C GLN A 706 -2.31 -11.29 16.57
N ALA A 707 -1.41 -11.50 15.61
CA ALA A 707 -1.30 -10.68 14.41
C ALA A 707 -2.60 -10.62 13.59
N PHE A 708 -3.41 -11.67 13.57
CA PHE A 708 -4.67 -11.76 12.80
C PHE A 708 -5.92 -11.82 13.68
N THR A 709 -5.80 -11.54 14.98
CA THR A 709 -6.89 -11.73 15.94
C THR A 709 -7.84 -10.53 15.98
N ILE A 710 -9.12 -10.73 15.70
CA ILE A 710 -10.17 -9.83 16.18
C ILE A 710 -10.74 -10.43 17.47
N GLN A 711 -11.39 -9.61 18.28
CA GLN A 711 -12.05 -10.10 19.48
C GLN A 711 -13.47 -9.56 19.59
N SER A 712 -14.31 -10.31 20.29
CA SER A 712 -15.67 -9.91 20.61
C SER A 712 -16.03 -10.24 22.04
N GLU A 713 -16.93 -9.49 22.66
CA GLU A 713 -17.42 -9.82 24.01
C GLU A 713 -17.94 -11.26 24.05
N ASN A 714 -17.53 -12.02 25.06
CA ASN A 714 -17.94 -13.40 25.21
C ASN A 714 -19.41 -13.49 25.63
N ALA A 715 -20.05 -14.64 25.38
CA ALA A 715 -21.47 -14.82 25.68
C ALA A 715 -21.83 -14.69 27.18
N ALA A 716 -20.84 -14.70 28.08
CA ALA A 716 -21.02 -14.52 29.52
C ALA A 716 -20.93 -13.04 29.97
N GLY A 717 -20.48 -12.13 29.10
CA GLY A 717 -20.23 -10.73 29.43
C GLY A 717 -19.09 -10.53 30.46
N THR A 718 -18.14 -11.46 30.53
CA THR A 718 -17.05 -11.43 31.52
C THR A 718 -15.66 -11.31 30.91
N GLY A 719 -15.55 -11.13 29.59
CA GLY A 719 -14.29 -11.07 28.86
C GLY A 719 -14.52 -11.12 27.35
N TYR A 720 -13.47 -11.42 26.59
CA TYR A 720 -13.49 -11.46 25.13
C TYR A 720 -13.15 -12.85 24.59
N ASP A 721 -13.80 -13.23 23.49
CA ASP A 721 -13.46 -14.41 22.69
C ASP A 721 -12.71 -13.97 21.43
N GLY A 722 -11.50 -14.50 21.22
CA GLY A 722 -10.69 -14.19 20.06
C GLY A 722 -11.00 -15.03 18.83
N ARG A 723 -10.79 -14.45 17.65
CA ARG A 723 -10.89 -15.09 16.33
C ARG A 723 -9.77 -14.63 15.41
N THR A 724 -9.02 -15.57 14.87
CA THR A 724 -8.11 -15.34 13.73
C THR A 724 -8.92 -15.17 12.46
N VAL A 725 -8.68 -14.09 11.72
CA VAL A 725 -9.28 -13.82 10.40
C VAL A 725 -8.24 -13.98 9.27
N ALA A 726 -8.73 -14.14 8.04
CA ALA A 726 -7.86 -14.32 6.87
C ALA A 726 -7.22 -13.02 6.37
N LEU A 727 -7.91 -11.88 6.57
CA LEU A 727 -7.57 -10.57 6.01
C LEU A 727 -7.73 -9.50 7.08
N LEU A 728 -6.73 -8.62 7.23
CA LEU A 728 -6.75 -7.55 8.23
C LEU A 728 -5.87 -6.37 7.79
N ASP A 729 -6.36 -5.13 7.85
CA ASP A 729 -5.55 -3.96 7.50
C ASP A 729 -4.69 -3.52 8.70
N LYS A 730 -3.49 -3.00 8.43
CA LYS A 730 -2.52 -2.57 9.46
C LYS A 730 -1.70 -1.38 8.99
N GLY A 731 -1.13 -0.63 9.94
CA GLY A 731 -0.15 0.41 9.65
C GLY A 731 1.26 -0.02 10.07
N LEU A 732 2.26 0.30 9.26
CA LEU A 732 3.68 0.17 9.58
C LEU A 732 4.47 1.33 8.99
N TYR A 733 5.67 1.56 9.48
CA TYR A 733 6.55 2.62 8.98
C TYR A 733 7.60 2.09 8.01
N ASP A 734 7.58 2.58 6.78
CA ASP A 734 8.63 2.32 5.79
C ASP A 734 9.82 3.27 6.04
N GLY A 735 10.87 2.76 6.68
CA GLY A 735 12.08 3.53 6.99
C GLY A 735 12.96 3.90 5.78
N ARG A 736 12.70 3.34 4.59
CA ARG A 736 13.41 3.71 3.35
C ARG A 736 12.73 4.89 2.68
N GLU A 737 11.40 4.91 2.70
CA GLU A 737 10.59 5.96 2.09
C GLU A 737 10.22 7.08 3.08
N LEU A 738 10.41 6.83 4.38
CA LEU A 738 10.04 7.72 5.49
C LEU A 738 8.55 8.05 5.55
N LEU A 739 7.73 7.08 5.18
CA LEU A 739 6.29 7.19 5.18
C LEU A 739 5.67 6.13 6.08
N ASN A 740 4.63 6.50 6.81
CA ASN A 740 3.69 5.55 7.35
C ASN A 740 2.86 4.97 6.19
N VAL A 741 2.79 3.65 6.10
CA VAL A 741 2.08 2.93 5.05
C VAL A 741 1.06 1.99 5.68
N ARG A 742 -0.05 1.78 4.97
CA ARG A 742 -1.02 0.75 5.29
C ARG A 742 -0.77 -0.49 4.46
N VAL A 743 -0.92 -1.66 5.08
CA VAL A 743 -0.79 -2.96 4.44
C VAL A 743 -1.97 -3.85 4.79
N LEU A 744 -2.55 -4.52 3.79
CA LEU A 744 -3.49 -5.59 4.02
C LEU A 744 -2.70 -6.87 4.34
N ASP A 745 -2.74 -7.33 5.58
CA ASP A 745 -2.19 -8.62 5.97
C ASP A 745 -3.07 -9.74 5.39
N VAL A 746 -2.43 -10.67 4.68
CA VAL A 746 -3.04 -11.86 4.07
C VAL A 746 -2.49 -13.12 4.75
N ASN A 747 -3.37 -13.86 5.44
CA ASN A 747 -3.02 -15.12 6.09
C ASN A 747 -3.08 -16.26 5.07
N LEU A 748 -1.92 -16.59 4.49
CA LEU A 748 -1.84 -17.57 3.41
C LEU A 748 -2.18 -18.98 3.86
N GLU A 749 -1.76 -19.39 5.06
CA GLU A 749 -2.11 -20.70 5.63
C GLU A 749 -3.64 -20.89 5.66
N LEU A 750 -4.37 -19.90 6.16
CA LEU A 750 -5.82 -20.02 6.31
C LEU A 750 -6.53 -20.07 4.94
N LEU A 751 -6.05 -19.32 3.95
CA LEU A 751 -6.58 -19.31 2.58
C LEU A 751 -6.16 -20.55 1.76
N SER A 752 -4.97 -21.10 1.99
CA SER A 752 -4.49 -22.28 1.25
C SER A 752 -5.04 -23.58 1.81
N THR A 753 -5.46 -23.62 3.08
CA THR A 753 -5.99 -24.84 3.72
C THR A 753 -7.52 -24.91 3.76
N THR A 754 -8.21 -23.81 3.41
CA THR A 754 -9.67 -23.73 3.48
C THR A 754 -10.32 -23.62 2.10
N LYS A 755 -11.43 -24.32 1.92
CA LYS A 755 -12.27 -24.28 0.71
C LYS A 755 -13.42 -23.30 0.86
N ASN A 756 -13.84 -22.71 -0.26
CA ASN A 756 -15.07 -21.92 -0.32
C ASN A 756 -16.28 -22.86 -0.38
N GLY A 757 -16.89 -23.11 0.79
CA GLY A 757 -18.02 -24.04 0.90
C GLY A 757 -17.63 -25.47 0.49
N SER A 758 -18.33 -26.03 -0.50
CA SER A 758 -18.01 -27.35 -1.08
C SER A 758 -17.20 -27.26 -2.39
N GLY A 759 -16.78 -26.05 -2.78
CA GLY A 759 -16.04 -25.77 -4.00
C GLY A 759 -14.53 -25.97 -3.86
N ASP A 760 -13.77 -25.14 -4.58
CA ASP A 760 -12.31 -25.08 -4.57
C ASP A 760 -11.75 -24.32 -3.34
N TYR A 761 -10.44 -24.38 -3.18
CA TYR A 761 -9.67 -23.61 -2.21
C TYR A 761 -9.74 -22.10 -2.50
N TRP A 762 -9.65 -21.28 -1.45
CA TRP A 762 -9.59 -19.83 -1.61
C TRP A 762 -8.37 -19.40 -2.44
N ILE A 763 -7.24 -20.08 -2.28
CA ILE A 763 -6.17 -20.07 -3.28
C ILE A 763 -6.40 -21.24 -4.23
N ALA A 764 -6.95 -20.94 -5.40
CA ALA A 764 -7.43 -21.94 -6.36
C ALA A 764 -6.42 -23.07 -6.65
N ASP A 765 -6.94 -24.29 -6.79
CA ASP A 765 -6.19 -25.52 -7.09
C ASP A 765 -6.90 -26.38 -8.16
N ASP A 766 -7.98 -25.89 -8.78
CA ASP A 766 -8.75 -26.61 -9.80
C ASP A 766 -8.02 -26.74 -11.15
N ALA A 767 -7.36 -27.88 -11.34
CA ALA A 767 -6.68 -28.24 -12.58
C ALA A 767 -7.59 -28.24 -13.84
N GLU A 768 -8.88 -28.54 -13.71
CA GLU A 768 -9.80 -28.67 -14.85
C GLU A 768 -10.21 -27.29 -15.40
N LYS A 769 -10.22 -26.26 -14.55
CA LYS A 769 -10.56 -24.88 -14.92
C LYS A 769 -9.35 -23.96 -15.06
N SER A 770 -8.13 -24.50 -15.09
CA SER A 770 -6.90 -23.69 -15.04
C SER A 770 -6.76 -22.85 -13.76
N GLY A 771 -7.38 -23.27 -12.65
CA GLY A 771 -7.13 -22.72 -11.32
C GLY A 771 -5.66 -22.94 -10.95
N ARG A 772 -4.88 -21.86 -10.97
CA ARG A 772 -3.41 -21.88 -10.76
C ARG A 772 -2.98 -21.06 -9.55
N GLY A 773 -3.87 -20.88 -8.57
CA GLY A 773 -3.60 -20.07 -7.39
C GLY A 773 -3.38 -18.59 -7.70
N ILE A 774 -4.05 -18.04 -8.73
CA ILE A 774 -3.96 -16.63 -9.08
C ILE A 774 -4.68 -15.79 -8.03
N VAL A 775 -3.99 -14.80 -7.48
CA VAL A 775 -4.53 -13.78 -6.59
C VAL A 775 -4.24 -12.41 -7.20
N TYR A 776 -5.29 -11.69 -7.60
CA TYR A 776 -5.20 -10.30 -8.00
C TYR A 776 -5.62 -9.41 -6.84
N ALA A 777 -4.76 -8.47 -6.45
CA ALA A 777 -5.01 -7.59 -5.32
C ALA A 777 -4.76 -6.13 -5.70
N PHE A 778 -5.67 -5.23 -5.31
CA PHE A 778 -5.53 -3.82 -5.61
C PHE A 778 -6.05 -2.93 -4.47
N ARG A 779 -5.31 -1.86 -4.22
CA ARG A 779 -5.63 -0.80 -3.26
C ARG A 779 -6.01 0.46 -4.02
N GLU A 780 -7.27 0.87 -3.94
CA GLU A 780 -7.68 2.16 -4.50
C GLU A 780 -7.12 3.32 -3.66
N ASP A 781 -6.91 3.12 -2.35
CA ASP A 781 -6.35 4.13 -1.45
C ASP A 781 -4.82 4.29 -1.52
N ALA A 782 -4.14 3.44 -2.31
CA ALA A 782 -2.75 3.66 -2.68
C ALA A 782 -2.68 4.71 -3.79
N VAL A 783 -1.67 5.58 -3.72
CA VAL A 783 -1.50 6.69 -4.67
C VAL A 783 -0.08 6.65 -5.21
N ARG A 784 0.04 6.51 -6.53
CA ARG A 784 1.32 6.49 -7.24
C ARG A 784 1.78 7.92 -7.52
N GLU A 785 3.07 8.10 -7.83
CA GLU A 785 3.64 9.44 -8.04
C GLU A 785 3.13 10.13 -9.32
N ASP A 786 2.82 9.34 -10.35
CA ASP A 786 2.29 9.81 -11.63
C ASP A 786 0.78 10.11 -11.58
N GLU A 787 0.07 9.66 -10.55
CA GLU A 787 -1.35 10.00 -10.35
C GLU A 787 -1.51 11.43 -9.86
N ILE A 788 -0.51 11.96 -9.17
CA ILE A 788 -0.49 13.34 -8.70
C ILE A 788 0.12 14.22 -9.79
N VAL A 789 -0.63 15.17 -10.30
CA VAL A 789 -0.20 16.12 -11.32
C VAL A 789 -0.39 17.55 -10.80
N ARG A 790 0.69 18.33 -10.81
CA ARG A 790 0.77 19.73 -10.36
C ARG A 790 1.27 20.61 -11.51
N PRO A 791 1.06 21.94 -11.43
CA PRO A 791 1.50 22.87 -12.46
C PRO A 791 2.97 22.68 -12.87
N ALA A 792 3.25 22.75 -14.17
CA ALA A 792 4.63 22.66 -14.66
C ALA A 792 5.43 23.93 -14.34
N GLY A 793 6.71 23.77 -13.95
CA GLY A 793 7.64 24.89 -13.82
C GLY A 793 8.11 25.46 -15.16
N THR A 794 8.12 24.63 -16.21
CA THR A 794 8.64 24.96 -17.56
C THR A 794 8.01 24.05 -18.63
N THR A 795 8.58 24.00 -19.83
CA THR A 795 8.13 23.13 -20.95
C THR A 795 9.01 21.89 -21.10
N TRP A 796 8.45 20.79 -21.61
CA TRP A 796 9.16 19.51 -21.81
C TRP A 796 10.53 19.64 -22.50
N ALA A 797 10.64 20.49 -23.52
CA ALA A 797 11.90 20.71 -24.26
C ALA A 797 13.05 21.34 -23.45
N ASN A 798 12.83 21.66 -22.17
CA ASN A 798 13.87 22.11 -21.24
C ASN A 798 14.13 21.08 -20.11
N CYS A 799 13.44 19.93 -20.14
CA CYS A 799 13.52 18.87 -19.14
C CYS A 799 13.57 17.47 -19.78
N ASP A 800 14.02 17.36 -21.03
CA ASP A 800 14.09 16.09 -21.77
C ASP A 800 15.47 15.42 -21.68
N GLU A 801 16.43 16.05 -21.00
CA GLU A 801 17.73 15.49 -20.65
C GLU A 801 17.93 15.28 -19.14
N LEU A 802 18.69 14.24 -18.75
CA LEU A 802 19.03 13.96 -17.34
C LEU A 802 19.78 15.11 -16.66
N SER A 803 20.59 15.83 -17.43
CA SER A 803 21.34 16.97 -16.93
C SER A 803 20.42 18.12 -16.51
N GLU A 804 19.27 18.27 -17.15
CA GLU A 804 18.26 19.27 -16.87
C GLU A 804 17.42 18.89 -15.66
N LEU A 805 16.91 17.66 -15.58
CA LEU A 805 16.19 17.17 -14.39
C LEU A 805 17.05 17.26 -13.11
N SER A 806 18.37 17.09 -13.22
CA SER A 806 19.28 17.09 -12.07
C SER A 806 19.81 18.48 -11.64
N GLN A 807 19.71 19.50 -12.50
CA GLN A 807 20.34 20.82 -12.26
C GLN A 807 19.38 22.00 -12.40
N SER A 808 18.33 21.87 -13.21
CA SER A 808 17.34 22.93 -13.43
C SER A 808 16.29 22.89 -12.34
N THR A 809 16.09 24.01 -11.66
CA THR A 809 15.08 24.09 -10.62
C THR A 809 13.67 23.89 -11.15
N ASP A 810 13.39 24.27 -12.39
CA ASP A 810 12.04 24.19 -12.97
C ASP A 810 11.70 22.81 -13.55
N CYS A 811 12.62 21.84 -13.45
CA CYS A 811 12.51 20.50 -14.02
C CYS A 811 12.38 19.38 -13.01
N PHE A 812 12.40 19.66 -11.70
CA PHE A 812 12.15 18.65 -10.66
C PHE A 812 10.88 18.99 -9.88
N MET A 813 10.31 17.99 -9.22
CA MET A 813 9.20 18.21 -8.29
C MET A 813 9.62 19.16 -7.15
N LYS A 814 8.94 20.30 -7.07
CA LYS A 814 9.08 21.28 -5.99
C LYS A 814 7.86 21.24 -5.09
N MET A 815 8.10 21.09 -3.79
CA MET A 815 7.09 21.22 -2.75
C MET A 815 7.35 22.51 -1.96
N PRO A 816 6.87 23.67 -2.43
CA PRO A 816 7.04 24.92 -1.72
C PRO A 816 6.19 24.92 -0.45
N THR A 817 6.30 26.02 0.29
CA THR A 817 5.56 26.32 1.51
C THR A 817 4.05 25.99 1.48
N THR A 818 3.39 26.07 0.33
CA THR A 818 1.97 25.74 0.18
C THR A 818 1.80 24.60 -0.81
N THR A 819 0.99 23.58 -0.52
CA THR A 819 0.83 22.45 -1.43
C THR A 819 0.33 22.90 -2.79
N LEU A 820 -0.61 23.85 -2.81
CA LEU A 820 -1.23 24.38 -4.02
C LEU A 820 -0.26 25.13 -4.96
N ALA A 821 0.95 25.45 -4.52
CA ALA A 821 1.99 26.03 -5.35
C ALA A 821 3.06 25.00 -5.78
N GLY A 822 2.89 23.73 -5.40
CA GLY A 822 3.72 22.64 -5.84
C GLY A 822 3.87 22.61 -7.34
N GLN A 823 5.06 22.29 -7.81
CA GLN A 823 5.36 22.19 -9.23
C GLN A 823 5.91 20.82 -9.53
N ASP A 824 5.59 20.32 -10.70
CA ASP A 824 6.10 19.06 -11.20
C ASP A 824 6.93 19.30 -12.48
N PRO A 825 7.76 18.31 -12.88
CA PRO A 825 8.30 18.29 -14.23
C PRO A 825 7.16 18.36 -15.27
N PRO A 826 7.36 19.02 -16.43
CA PRO A 826 6.36 19.03 -17.49
C PRO A 826 6.06 17.60 -17.98
N LEU A 827 4.80 17.33 -18.35
CA LEU A 827 4.41 16.08 -19.01
C LEU A 827 4.95 16.03 -20.45
N ARG A 828 5.33 14.84 -20.94
CA ARG A 828 5.88 14.65 -22.29
C ARG A 828 4.80 14.73 -23.38
N ASP A 829 4.93 15.62 -24.35
CA ASP A 829 4.08 15.69 -25.55
C ASP A 829 4.51 14.60 -26.59
N PRO A 830 3.59 13.87 -27.25
CA PRO A 830 2.13 13.98 -27.18
C PRO A 830 1.45 13.04 -26.17
N ASN A 831 2.14 12.03 -25.65
CA ASN A 831 1.49 10.93 -24.92
C ASN A 831 1.17 11.26 -23.44
N LEU A 832 1.70 12.36 -22.92
CA LEU A 832 1.56 12.87 -21.55
C LEU A 832 2.10 11.96 -20.43
N VAL A 833 3.15 11.18 -20.73
CA VAL A 833 3.85 10.37 -19.73
C VAL A 833 4.64 11.28 -18.77
N SER A 834 4.53 11.03 -17.47
CA SER A 834 5.22 11.79 -16.41
C SER A 834 6.67 11.35 -16.25
N ALA A 835 7.58 12.31 -16.06
CA ALA A 835 8.99 12.04 -15.72
C ALA A 835 9.26 12.00 -14.21
N LYS A 836 8.25 12.24 -13.36
CA LYS A 836 8.40 12.21 -11.89
C LYS A 836 9.05 10.94 -11.34
N PRO A 837 8.68 9.72 -11.79
CA PRO A 837 9.27 8.50 -11.23
C PRO A 837 10.80 8.42 -11.41
N VAL A 838 11.37 9.30 -12.25
CA VAL A 838 12.81 9.42 -12.50
C VAL A 838 13.40 10.78 -12.08
N ASP A 839 12.64 11.68 -11.43
CA ASP A 839 13.04 13.07 -11.10
C ASP A 839 13.78 13.25 -9.75
N PHE A 840 14.22 12.13 -9.15
CA PHE A 840 15.10 12.04 -7.98
C PHE A 840 14.52 12.37 -6.60
N TYR A 841 13.29 12.86 -6.51
CA TYR A 841 12.61 13.20 -5.25
C TYR A 841 11.28 12.45 -5.13
N ALA A 842 11.15 11.66 -4.08
CA ALA A 842 9.88 10.98 -3.79
C ALA A 842 8.78 12.00 -3.49
N ASP A 843 7.62 11.83 -4.12
CA ASP A 843 6.47 12.69 -3.87
C ASP A 843 5.95 12.46 -2.43
N PRO A 844 5.95 13.47 -1.54
CA PRO A 844 5.52 13.26 -0.16
C PRO A 844 4.02 13.03 0.00
N GLU A 845 3.22 13.27 -1.06
CA GLU A 845 1.78 13.00 -1.07
C GLU A 845 1.43 11.60 -1.62
N ARG A 846 2.43 10.86 -2.14
CA ARG A 846 2.24 9.46 -2.56
C ARG A 846 1.84 8.59 -1.37
N ARG A 847 1.09 7.53 -1.64
CA ARG A 847 0.65 6.56 -0.63
C ARG A 847 1.07 5.17 -1.09
N PRO A 848 2.31 4.72 -0.74
CA PRO A 848 2.86 3.46 -1.19
C PRO A 848 2.32 2.30 -0.32
N HIS A 849 1.00 2.29 -0.15
CA HIS A 849 0.28 1.26 0.56
C HIS A 849 0.36 -0.07 -0.20
N GLY A 850 0.08 -1.18 0.48
CA GLY A 850 0.34 -2.49 -0.11
C GLY A 850 -0.33 -3.68 0.56
N PHE A 851 0.26 -4.84 0.35
CA PHE A 851 -0.18 -6.15 0.86
C PHE A 851 0.96 -6.85 1.57
N ARG A 852 0.67 -7.55 2.66
CA ARG A 852 1.67 -8.34 3.38
C ARG A 852 1.27 -9.81 3.46
N LEU A 853 2.10 -10.67 2.88
CA LEU A 853 1.93 -12.12 2.90
C LEU A 853 2.55 -12.70 4.17
N ARG A 854 1.73 -13.40 4.97
CA ARG A 854 2.14 -14.03 6.23
C ARG A 854 1.67 -15.48 6.29
N ASN A 855 2.29 -16.26 7.19
CA ASN A 855 2.00 -17.67 7.41
C ASN A 855 2.09 -18.49 6.09
N GLY A 856 3.07 -18.17 5.25
CA GLY A 856 3.24 -18.76 3.92
C GLY A 856 4.29 -19.87 3.84
N ILE A 857 4.68 -20.47 4.97
CA ILE A 857 5.77 -21.46 5.01
C ILE A 857 5.46 -22.71 4.16
N ASP A 858 4.20 -23.15 4.16
CA ASP A 858 3.69 -24.29 3.37
C ASP A 858 2.42 -23.87 2.60
N ILE A 859 2.59 -23.62 1.31
CA ILE A 859 1.48 -23.27 0.39
C ILE A 859 0.75 -24.54 -0.10
N SER A 860 1.30 -25.73 0.12
CA SER A 860 0.76 -26.98 -0.44
C SER A 860 -0.38 -27.60 0.35
N ASP A 861 -0.76 -27.05 1.52
CA ASP A 861 -1.73 -27.66 2.44
C ASP A 861 -1.35 -29.12 2.78
N ASP A 862 -0.17 -29.33 3.38
CA ASP A 862 0.40 -30.68 3.61
C ASP A 862 0.37 -31.57 2.35
N LYS A 863 0.77 -31.01 1.21
CA LYS A 863 0.79 -31.63 -0.13
C LYS A 863 -0.60 -31.94 -0.71
N SER A 864 -1.68 -31.45 -0.13
CA SER A 864 -3.04 -31.62 -0.65
C SER A 864 -3.29 -30.83 -1.93
N ARG A 865 -2.64 -29.67 -2.06
CA ARG A 865 -2.71 -28.80 -3.24
C ARG A 865 -1.61 -29.14 -4.26
N GLU A 866 -1.95 -29.07 -5.54
CA GLU A 866 -1.00 -29.29 -6.63
C GLU A 866 -0.36 -28.00 -7.15
N PHE A 867 -1.12 -26.90 -7.14
CA PHE A 867 -0.68 -25.58 -7.60
C PHE A 867 -0.20 -24.68 -6.44
N GLY A 868 0.59 -23.67 -6.79
CA GLY A 868 1.15 -22.73 -5.83
C GLY A 868 0.36 -21.43 -5.75
N LEU A 869 1.06 -20.31 -5.94
CA LEU A 869 0.52 -18.96 -5.80
C LEU A 869 1.13 -18.05 -6.87
N THR A 870 0.29 -17.33 -7.61
CA THR A 870 0.71 -16.17 -8.40
C THR A 870 0.00 -14.96 -7.82
N PHE A 871 0.74 -14.13 -7.07
CA PHE A 871 0.21 -12.92 -6.45
C PHE A 871 0.56 -11.71 -7.31
N VAL A 872 -0.45 -10.96 -7.74
CA VAL A 872 -0.28 -9.82 -8.64
C VAL A 872 -0.95 -8.57 -8.07
N THR A 873 -0.21 -7.46 -8.08
CA THR A 873 -0.69 -6.15 -7.69
C THR A 873 0.16 -5.04 -8.31
N ASP A 874 -0.41 -3.85 -8.54
CA ASP A 874 0.37 -2.64 -8.87
C ASP A 874 0.85 -1.90 -7.59
N ASN A 875 0.65 -2.49 -6.42
CA ASN A 875 1.05 -1.93 -5.13
C ASN A 875 2.26 -2.66 -4.53
N SER A 876 2.77 -2.18 -3.39
CA SER A 876 3.88 -2.82 -2.69
C SER A 876 3.47 -4.16 -2.06
N VAL A 877 4.38 -5.14 -2.06
CA VAL A 877 4.23 -6.42 -1.37
C VAL A 877 5.31 -6.61 -0.32
N TYR A 878 4.90 -7.06 0.86
CA TYR A 878 5.77 -7.44 1.96
C TYR A 878 5.64 -8.96 2.17
N ILE A 879 6.76 -9.69 2.22
CA ILE A 879 6.79 -11.10 2.62
C ILE A 879 7.37 -11.15 4.01
N GLN A 880 6.59 -11.63 4.99
CA GLN A 880 7.03 -11.71 6.38
C GLN A 880 7.15 -13.15 6.86
N GLY A 881 8.34 -13.49 7.38
CA GLY A 881 8.67 -14.82 7.91
C GLY A 881 9.06 -15.82 6.82
N ASP A 882 9.23 -17.08 7.24
CA ASP A 882 9.57 -18.17 6.33
C ASP A 882 8.47 -18.40 5.29
N PHE A 883 8.85 -18.54 4.03
CA PHE A 883 7.94 -18.51 2.90
C PHE A 883 8.28 -19.58 1.85
N ASN A 884 7.32 -20.50 1.62
CA ASN A 884 7.34 -21.53 0.58
C ASN A 884 8.58 -22.43 0.59
N VAL A 885 9.00 -22.87 1.79
CA VAL A 885 10.29 -23.52 1.99
C VAL A 885 10.36 -24.92 1.35
N HIS A 886 11.47 -25.24 0.67
CA HIS A 886 11.69 -26.58 0.14
C HIS A 886 11.99 -27.56 1.28
N SER A 887 10.95 -28.22 1.77
CA SER A 887 11.03 -29.14 2.90
C SER A 887 10.16 -30.38 2.71
N ASN A 888 10.41 -31.40 3.51
CA ASN A 888 9.62 -32.64 3.54
C ASN A 888 8.41 -32.61 4.49
N ASN A 889 8.26 -31.55 5.30
CA ASN A 889 7.22 -31.44 6.32
C ASN A 889 6.69 -30.01 6.55
N GLY A 890 7.04 -29.04 5.70
CA GLY A 890 6.59 -27.65 5.83
C GLY A 890 7.31 -26.84 6.92
N THR A 891 8.51 -27.23 7.36
CA THR A 891 9.25 -26.54 8.43
C THR A 891 10.73 -26.31 8.09
N THR A 892 11.36 -25.34 8.77
CA THR A 892 12.76 -24.93 8.54
C THR A 892 13.80 -25.65 9.41
N GLY A 893 13.40 -26.73 10.09
CA GLY A 893 14.35 -27.57 10.82
C GLY A 893 15.42 -28.16 9.88
N SER A 894 16.70 -28.11 10.26
CA SER A 894 17.82 -28.52 9.40
C SER A 894 17.74 -29.96 8.88
N SER A 895 17.08 -30.88 9.58
CA SER A 895 16.81 -32.24 9.08
C SER A 895 15.75 -32.30 7.97
N ASN A 896 14.90 -31.28 7.87
CA ASN A 896 13.66 -31.27 7.07
C ASN A 896 13.82 -30.52 5.75
N LEU A 897 14.71 -29.52 5.71
CA LEU A 897 15.07 -28.81 4.48
C LEU A 897 15.62 -29.79 3.44
N LEU A 898 15.15 -29.67 2.21
CA LEU A 898 15.59 -30.48 1.07
C LEU A 898 16.48 -29.59 0.20
N GLU A 899 17.72 -30.00 0.01
CA GLU A 899 18.70 -29.30 -0.83
C GLU A 899 19.42 -30.29 -1.75
N GLU A 900 20.07 -29.76 -2.79
CA GLU A 900 20.86 -30.57 -3.73
C GLU A 900 22.16 -31.13 -3.11
N PHE A 901 22.66 -30.52 -2.04
CA PHE A 901 24.00 -30.74 -1.49
C PHE A 901 24.02 -31.76 -0.35
N THR A 902 25.15 -32.46 -0.19
CA THR A 902 25.34 -33.44 0.90
C THR A 902 25.52 -32.78 2.27
N GLU A 903 26.11 -31.58 2.31
CA GLU A 903 26.08 -30.64 3.42
C GLU A 903 25.11 -29.51 3.06
N LYS A 904 24.10 -29.25 3.91
CA LYS A 904 23.02 -28.31 3.60
C LYS A 904 23.50 -26.87 3.82
N LEU A 905 23.46 -26.04 2.78
CA LEU A 905 23.85 -24.64 2.80
C LEU A 905 23.03 -23.84 3.84
N LEU A 906 21.78 -24.23 4.09
CA LEU A 906 20.88 -23.55 5.03
C LEU A 906 21.02 -24.03 6.48
N ASP A 907 21.95 -24.94 6.81
CA ASP A 907 22.17 -25.40 8.19
C ASP A 907 23.09 -24.48 9.04
N GLY A 908 23.57 -23.38 8.45
CA GLY A 908 24.42 -22.37 9.12
C GLY A 908 25.85 -22.84 9.44
N THR A 909 26.19 -24.10 9.18
CA THR A 909 27.48 -24.71 9.52
C THR A 909 28.51 -24.54 8.39
N VAL A 910 28.05 -24.28 7.17
CA VAL A 910 28.88 -24.18 5.97
C VAL A 910 29.15 -22.72 5.61
N GLY A 911 30.38 -22.25 5.83
CA GLY A 911 30.89 -21.13 5.04
C GLY A 911 31.06 -21.61 3.60
N PHE A 912 30.84 -20.73 2.61
CA PHE A 912 31.03 -20.94 1.15
C PHE A 912 32.49 -21.31 0.72
N GLY A 913 33.25 -22.01 1.57
CA GLY A 913 34.64 -22.43 1.38
C GLY A 913 34.88 -23.95 1.24
N ARG A 914 33.83 -24.79 1.31
CA ARG A 914 33.88 -26.20 0.87
C ARG A 914 33.63 -26.31 -0.64
N PRO A 915 34.03 -27.41 -1.32
CA PRO A 915 33.95 -27.46 -2.78
C PRO A 915 32.50 -27.58 -3.24
N PHE A 916 31.83 -26.43 -3.42
CA PHE A 916 30.51 -26.24 -4.02
C PHE A 916 30.29 -27.12 -5.27
N TYR A 917 31.35 -27.39 -6.04
CA TYR A 917 31.29 -28.22 -7.24
C TYR A 917 31.47 -29.73 -7.02
N ASP A 918 32.05 -30.16 -5.90
CA ASP A 918 32.47 -31.55 -5.69
C ASP A 918 31.71 -32.25 -4.55
N ASP A 919 30.91 -31.51 -3.77
CA ASP A 919 30.09 -32.05 -2.66
C ASP A 919 28.86 -32.85 -3.13
N ARG A 920 28.84 -33.28 -4.40
CA ARG A 920 27.80 -34.11 -5.01
C ARG A 920 28.42 -35.32 -5.71
N LEU A 921 27.92 -36.53 -5.45
CA LEU A 921 28.31 -37.72 -6.21
C LEU A 921 27.44 -37.88 -7.46
N ILE A 922 27.99 -38.43 -8.55
CA ILE A 922 27.23 -38.76 -9.78
C ILE A 922 26.02 -39.68 -9.49
N ALA A 923 26.12 -40.54 -8.47
CA ALA A 923 25.04 -41.42 -8.05
C ALA A 923 23.85 -40.66 -7.42
N ASP A 924 24.09 -39.46 -6.90
CA ASP A 924 23.09 -38.56 -6.31
C ASP A 924 22.54 -37.54 -7.33
N ARG A 925 22.79 -37.79 -8.63
CA ARG A 925 22.17 -37.04 -9.72
C ARG A 925 20.66 -37.19 -9.65
N ASN A 926 20.00 -36.09 -9.35
CA ASN A 926 18.56 -35.99 -9.21
C ASN A 926 17.92 -35.83 -10.60
N ILE A 927 18.29 -36.69 -11.56
CA ILE A 927 17.82 -36.65 -12.96
C ILE A 927 16.32 -36.99 -13.12
N ALA A 928 15.67 -37.49 -12.06
CA ALA A 928 14.23 -37.82 -12.07
C ALA A 928 13.46 -37.34 -10.83
N ASN A 929 14.12 -36.68 -9.86
CA ASN A 929 13.66 -36.66 -8.47
C ASN A 929 13.93 -35.33 -7.72
N PHE A 930 14.36 -34.24 -8.39
CA PHE A 930 14.73 -32.97 -7.76
C PHE A 930 13.58 -32.25 -7.04
N ALA A 931 12.39 -32.29 -7.63
CA ALA A 931 11.17 -31.90 -6.94
C ALA A 931 10.11 -33.01 -7.08
N LYS A 932 9.43 -33.31 -5.98
CA LYS A 932 8.41 -34.36 -5.93
C LYS A 932 7.16 -33.80 -5.27
N ILE A 933 6.13 -33.54 -6.06
CA ILE A 933 4.84 -32.99 -5.57
C ILE A 933 4.24 -33.76 -4.38
N LYS A 934 4.51 -35.08 -4.29
CA LYS A 934 4.04 -35.97 -3.20
C LYS A 934 4.92 -36.00 -1.94
N VAL A 935 6.10 -35.39 -1.99
CA VAL A 935 7.08 -35.38 -0.88
C VAL A 935 7.36 -33.95 -0.43
N ASP A 936 7.40 -33.02 -1.37
CA ASP A 936 7.82 -31.65 -1.17
C ASP A 936 6.63 -30.77 -0.83
N HIS A 937 6.80 -29.90 0.16
CA HIS A 937 5.78 -28.93 0.59
C HIS A 937 5.82 -27.61 -0.18
N TRP A 938 6.91 -27.32 -0.90
CA TRP A 938 6.96 -26.10 -1.72
C TRP A 938 6.11 -26.24 -2.98
N ARG A 939 5.61 -25.12 -3.49
CA ARG A 939 4.94 -24.99 -4.79
C ARG A 939 5.53 -23.81 -5.56
N PRO A 940 5.42 -23.76 -6.90
CA PRO A 940 5.83 -22.55 -7.64
C PRO A 940 5.11 -21.32 -7.09
N VAL A 941 5.87 -20.29 -6.68
CA VAL A 941 5.30 -19.02 -6.23
C VAL A 941 5.90 -17.87 -7.03
N GLU A 942 5.02 -17.04 -7.57
CA GLU A 942 5.34 -15.85 -8.36
C GLU A 942 4.71 -14.63 -7.70
N ILE A 943 5.50 -13.58 -7.48
CA ILE A 943 5.05 -12.30 -6.92
C ILE A 943 5.36 -11.20 -7.92
N LEU A 944 4.32 -10.53 -8.41
CA LEU A 944 4.39 -9.39 -9.32
C LEU A 944 3.82 -8.17 -8.58
N ALA A 945 4.68 -7.20 -8.26
CA ALA A 945 4.35 -6.06 -7.40
C ALA A 945 5.21 -4.84 -7.75
N ASP A 946 4.80 -3.63 -7.34
CA ASP A 946 5.63 -2.42 -7.55
C ASP A 946 6.97 -2.55 -6.81
N ALA A 947 6.88 -2.93 -5.54
CA ALA A 947 8.00 -3.19 -4.68
C ALA A 947 7.81 -4.52 -3.96
N VAL A 948 8.88 -5.32 -3.81
CA VAL A 948 8.87 -6.47 -2.89
C VAL A 948 9.86 -6.25 -1.74
N THR A 949 9.34 -6.32 -0.52
CA THR A 949 10.11 -6.18 0.73
C THR A 949 10.11 -7.50 1.51
N ILE A 950 11.27 -7.92 1.99
CA ILE A 950 11.38 -9.09 2.87
C ILE A 950 11.53 -8.63 4.32
N LEU A 951 10.68 -9.18 5.18
CA LEU A 951 10.64 -8.94 6.62
C LEU A 951 10.87 -10.26 7.35
N SER A 952 11.67 -10.21 8.40
CA SER A 952 11.88 -11.37 9.26
C SER A 952 10.64 -11.69 10.10
N ASN A 953 10.60 -12.91 10.64
CA ASN A 953 9.45 -13.33 11.45
C ASN A 953 9.27 -12.42 12.68
N ASN A 954 10.34 -11.92 13.29
CA ASN A 954 10.28 -11.04 14.46
C ASN A 954 10.06 -9.55 14.13
N PHE A 955 9.74 -9.19 12.89
CA PHE A 955 9.35 -7.83 12.54
C PHE A 955 8.06 -7.43 13.25
N ARG A 956 8.08 -6.27 13.91
CA ARG A 956 6.97 -5.70 14.68
C ARG A 956 6.50 -4.39 14.05
N ASP A 957 5.19 -4.26 13.84
CA ASP A 957 4.59 -3.06 13.28
C ASP A 957 4.74 -1.89 14.25
N GLY A 958 4.22 -2.04 15.47
CA GLY A 958 4.09 -0.97 16.45
C GLY A 958 2.96 0.00 16.10
N SER A 959 2.90 1.09 16.86
CA SER A 959 2.01 2.22 16.66
C SER A 959 2.77 3.52 16.45
N VAL A 960 2.10 4.51 15.85
CA VAL A 960 2.64 5.84 15.55
C VAL A 960 3.20 6.51 16.80
N ASP A 961 2.53 6.39 17.94
CA ASP A 961 2.98 6.97 19.21
C ASP A 961 4.40 6.52 19.60
N HIS A 962 4.85 5.32 19.19
CA HIS A 962 6.21 4.85 19.43
C HIS A 962 7.28 5.76 18.82
N PHE A 963 6.95 6.51 17.76
CA PHE A 963 7.81 7.58 17.22
C PHE A 963 8.18 8.59 18.33
N PHE A 964 7.17 8.97 19.13
CA PHE A 964 7.19 10.08 20.09
C PHE A 964 7.52 9.64 21.53
N THR A 965 7.01 8.49 21.96
CA THR A 965 6.99 8.08 23.37
C THR A 965 8.10 7.11 23.75
N ARG A 966 8.82 6.54 22.78
CA ARG A 966 9.96 5.66 23.06
C ARG A 966 11.27 6.45 23.10
N PRO A 967 12.20 6.20 24.02
CA PRO A 967 13.51 6.85 23.97
C PRO A 967 14.39 6.32 22.82
N SER A 968 15.35 7.14 22.38
CA SER A 968 16.46 6.71 21.50
C SER A 968 17.62 6.19 22.37
N PRO A 969 18.41 5.19 21.91
CA PRO A 969 19.66 4.79 22.56
C PRO A 969 20.65 5.96 22.67
N ASP A 970 21.37 6.03 23.80
CA ASP A 970 22.30 7.12 24.13
C ASP A 970 23.64 7.02 23.37
N VAL A 971 24.26 8.17 23.11
CA VAL A 971 25.46 8.39 22.27
C VAL A 971 26.77 7.91 22.94
N GLY A 972 26.71 7.51 24.22
CA GLY A 972 27.88 7.10 25.00
C GLY A 972 28.25 5.62 24.93
N GLN A 973 27.39 4.79 24.35
CA GLN A 973 27.55 3.33 24.37
C GLN A 973 27.67 2.83 22.94
N ASP A 974 28.91 2.62 22.50
CA ASP A 974 29.23 2.10 21.16
C ASP A 974 28.72 0.65 20.96
N ASP A 975 28.27 -0.02 22.02
CA ASP A 975 27.75 -1.39 21.99
C ASP A 975 26.25 -1.47 22.37
N ARG A 976 25.46 -2.09 21.50
CA ARG A 976 24.03 -2.41 21.71
C ARG A 976 23.76 -3.19 23.00
N GLY A 977 24.75 -3.97 23.47
CA GLY A 977 24.67 -4.74 24.72
C GLY A 977 24.77 -3.91 26.00
N GLU A 978 25.26 -2.67 25.92
CA GLU A 978 25.32 -1.75 27.07
C GLU A 978 23.98 -1.00 27.24
N TYR A 979 23.26 -0.72 26.14
CA TYR A 979 21.93 -0.08 26.13
C TYR A 979 20.88 -0.92 26.87
N ASP A 980 20.88 -2.23 26.64
CA ASP A 980 19.99 -3.20 27.30
C ASP A 980 20.16 -3.18 28.84
N SER A 981 21.39 -2.93 29.30
CA SER A 981 21.71 -2.84 30.73
C SER A 981 21.31 -1.51 31.39
N VAL A 982 21.29 -0.40 30.64
CA VAL A 982 20.90 0.92 31.14
C VAL A 982 19.38 1.07 31.19
N MET A 983 18.67 0.62 30.16
CA MET A 983 17.20 0.71 30.10
C MET A 983 16.52 -0.19 31.13
N GLY A 984 17.09 -1.37 31.41
CA GLY A 984 16.65 -2.25 32.51
C GLY A 984 16.82 -1.65 33.91
N SER A 985 17.60 -0.56 34.05
CA SER A 985 17.78 0.17 35.32
C SER A 985 16.86 1.38 35.50
N SER A 986 16.19 1.82 34.42
CA SER A 986 15.27 2.99 34.40
C SER A 986 13.79 2.64 34.64
N GLY A 987 13.46 1.38 34.94
CA GLY A 987 12.08 0.98 35.28
C GLY A 987 11.15 0.74 34.08
N PHE A 988 11.69 0.73 32.85
CA PHE A 988 11.00 0.25 31.66
C PHE A 988 10.95 -1.29 31.66
N SER A 989 9.81 -1.86 31.25
CA SER A 989 9.62 -3.30 31.13
C SER A 989 10.46 -3.85 29.98
N PRO A 990 10.93 -5.12 30.00
CA PRO A 990 11.60 -5.73 28.85
C PRO A 990 10.78 -5.71 27.55
N ILE A 991 9.45 -5.53 27.63
CA ILE A 991 8.56 -5.27 26.48
C ILE A 991 8.82 -3.91 25.80
N ASP A 992 9.32 -2.92 26.53
CA ASP A 992 9.67 -1.59 26.02
C ASP A 992 11.00 -1.59 25.23
N LEU A 993 11.69 -2.74 25.16
CA LEU A 993 12.98 -2.91 24.47
C LEU A 993 12.85 -3.43 23.03
N TYR A 994 11.66 -3.87 22.60
CA TYR A 994 11.49 -4.40 21.26
C TYR A 994 11.41 -3.27 20.23
N ALA A 995 12.35 -3.24 19.29
CA ALA A 995 12.28 -2.36 18.13
C ALA A 995 10.99 -2.60 17.33
N THR A 996 10.29 -1.52 16.97
CA THR A 996 9.12 -1.52 16.09
C THR A 996 9.43 -0.79 14.79
N SER A 997 8.60 -0.92 13.76
CA SER A 997 8.84 -0.23 12.49
C SER A 997 8.91 1.29 12.66
N TYR A 998 8.08 1.88 13.53
CA TYR A 998 8.01 3.34 13.76
C TYR A 998 9.26 3.95 14.40
N ILE A 999 10.12 3.16 15.03
CA ILE A 999 11.40 3.68 15.54
C ILE A 999 12.49 3.78 14.45
N ASN A 1000 12.24 3.27 13.24
CA ASN A 1000 13.13 3.43 12.07
C ASN A 1000 13.07 4.84 11.46
N SER A 1001 12.20 5.71 11.98
CA SER A 1001 11.94 7.07 11.55
C SER A 1001 13.03 8.08 11.97
N ASN A 1002 12.97 9.28 11.40
CA ASN A 1002 13.73 10.43 11.85
C ASN A 1002 13.10 10.96 13.15
N ARG A 1003 13.63 10.53 14.30
CA ARG A 1003 13.02 10.75 15.62
C ARG A 1003 13.86 11.63 16.53
N PHE A 1004 13.28 12.03 17.66
CA PHE A 1004 13.95 12.88 18.63
C PHE A 1004 15.04 12.14 19.42
N TYR A 1005 16.15 12.83 19.66
CA TYR A 1005 17.25 12.43 20.53
C TYR A 1005 17.24 13.29 21.80
N PHE A 1006 16.70 12.80 22.91
CA PHE A 1006 16.72 13.53 24.18
C PHE A 1006 17.88 13.04 25.08
N ILE A 1007 18.52 13.96 25.80
CA ILE A 1007 19.69 13.68 26.64
C ILE A 1007 19.25 13.11 28.01
N GLN A 1008 20.12 12.36 28.69
CA GLN A 1008 19.89 11.88 30.06
C GLN A 1008 19.42 13.02 31.00
N GLY A 1009 18.17 12.92 31.47
CA GLY A 1009 17.50 13.96 32.28
C GLY A 1009 16.15 14.40 31.70
N ASP A 1010 15.95 14.23 30.39
CA ASP A 1010 14.74 14.66 29.66
C ASP A 1010 13.73 13.52 29.43
N GLN A 1011 13.88 12.38 30.12
CA GLN A 1011 13.05 11.18 29.94
C GLN A 1011 11.55 11.44 30.18
N ALA A 1012 11.21 12.42 31.01
CA ALA A 1012 9.83 12.81 31.26
C ALA A 1012 9.12 13.40 30.02
N LEU A 1013 9.85 13.84 29.00
CA LEU A 1013 9.29 14.38 27.75
C LEU A 1013 8.75 13.28 26.80
N PHE A 1014 9.11 12.03 27.04
CA PHE A 1014 8.58 10.88 26.29
C PHE A 1014 7.28 10.32 26.88
N ALA A 1015 6.84 10.83 28.03
CA ALA A 1015 5.59 10.36 28.62
C ALA A 1015 4.40 10.72 27.70
N PRO A 1016 3.43 9.80 27.49
CA PRO A 1016 2.31 10.06 26.59
C PRO A 1016 1.56 11.36 26.89
N ASP A 1017 1.38 11.70 28.17
CA ASP A 1017 0.72 12.92 28.62
C ASP A 1017 1.45 14.23 28.27
N LYS A 1018 2.69 14.15 27.77
CA LYS A 1018 3.42 15.31 27.23
C LYS A 1018 3.07 15.65 25.81
N TRP A 1019 2.57 14.69 25.05
CA TRP A 1019 2.15 14.91 23.67
C TRP A 1019 0.67 15.25 23.66
N TYR A 1020 0.26 16.15 22.78
CA TYR A 1020 -1.16 16.39 22.59
C TYR A 1020 -1.77 15.28 21.73
N HIS A 1021 -2.98 14.86 22.08
CA HIS A 1021 -3.70 13.80 21.38
C HIS A 1021 -4.96 14.35 20.69
N GLU A 1022 -5.40 13.73 19.59
CA GLU A 1022 -6.58 14.14 18.81
C GLU A 1022 -7.84 14.31 19.68
N ILE A 1023 -7.99 13.50 20.73
CA ILE A 1023 -9.04 13.68 21.74
C ILE A 1023 -8.44 14.25 23.02
N GLU A 1024 -8.86 15.46 23.39
CA GLU A 1024 -8.35 16.18 24.55
C GLU A 1024 -8.47 15.36 25.85
N GLY A 1025 -7.34 15.19 26.54
CA GLY A 1025 -7.27 14.48 27.82
C GLY A 1025 -7.35 12.96 27.70
N ASN A 1026 -7.32 12.40 26.49
CA ASN A 1026 -7.25 10.97 26.25
C ASN A 1026 -5.91 10.57 25.64
N VAL A 1027 -4.99 10.09 26.49
CA VAL A 1027 -3.65 9.62 26.08
C VAL A 1027 -3.67 8.33 25.25
N GLU A 1028 -4.81 7.64 25.20
CA GLU A 1028 -4.99 6.45 24.37
C GLU A 1028 -5.43 6.80 22.95
N SER A 1029 -5.87 8.03 22.67
CA SER A 1029 -6.21 8.47 21.31
C SER A 1029 -4.96 8.80 20.49
N PRO A 1030 -5.02 8.88 19.15
CA PRO A 1030 -3.83 9.19 18.33
C PRO A 1030 -3.19 10.52 18.72
N ILE A 1031 -1.87 10.64 18.55
CA ILE A 1031 -1.17 11.92 18.72
C ILE A 1031 -1.65 12.89 17.66
N TRP A 1032 -1.90 14.12 18.07
CA TRP A 1032 -2.31 15.19 17.16
C TRP A 1032 -1.15 15.61 16.28
N ILE A 1033 -1.39 15.57 14.97
CA ILE A 1033 -0.44 15.99 13.95
C ILE A 1033 -1.13 17.02 13.07
N SER A 1034 -0.57 18.23 13.03
CA SER A 1034 -1.05 19.29 12.16
C SER A 1034 -0.88 18.95 10.68
N ARG A 1035 -1.59 19.69 9.83
CA ARG A 1035 -1.48 19.59 8.36
C ARG A 1035 -0.06 19.80 7.82
N ASP A 1036 0.80 20.48 8.58
CA ASP A 1036 2.19 20.80 8.22
C ASP A 1036 3.18 19.74 8.72
N GLY A 1037 2.70 18.66 9.35
CA GLY A 1037 3.56 17.64 9.96
C GLY A 1037 4.18 18.08 11.30
N LYS A 1038 3.71 19.20 11.88
CA LYS A 1038 4.04 19.63 13.26
C LYS A 1038 3.17 18.93 14.29
N PHE A 1039 3.65 18.88 15.52
CA PHE A 1039 3.00 18.25 16.67
C PHE A 1039 3.05 19.21 17.86
N ALA A 1040 2.23 18.95 18.88
CA ALA A 1040 2.20 19.78 20.08
C ALA A 1040 2.79 19.05 21.30
N LEU A 1041 3.72 19.72 21.99
CA LEU A 1041 4.43 19.20 23.16
C LEU A 1041 4.21 20.11 24.37
N ASP A 1042 3.90 19.53 25.54
CA ASP A 1042 3.84 20.23 26.82
C ASP A 1042 5.26 20.53 27.34
N VAL A 1043 5.64 21.81 27.27
CA VAL A 1043 6.88 22.31 27.85
C VAL A 1043 6.54 23.16 29.08
N SER A 1044 6.76 22.60 30.28
CA SER A 1044 6.56 23.28 31.57
C SER A 1044 5.11 23.66 31.92
N GLY A 1045 4.12 22.85 31.51
CA GLY A 1045 2.70 23.03 31.82
C GLY A 1045 1.95 23.88 30.79
N THR A 1046 2.50 24.04 29.59
CA THR A 1046 1.89 24.74 28.46
C THR A 1046 2.30 24.04 27.17
N PHE A 1047 1.32 23.70 26.33
CA PHE A 1047 1.57 23.09 25.03
C PHE A 1047 2.09 24.14 24.04
N ASP A 1048 3.21 23.83 23.38
CA ASP A 1048 3.71 24.53 22.21
C ASP A 1048 3.12 23.87 20.94
N PRO A 1049 2.20 24.54 20.20
CA PRO A 1049 1.56 23.97 19.01
C PRO A 1049 2.43 23.94 17.76
N ASP A 1050 3.59 24.61 17.79
CA ASP A 1050 4.51 24.75 16.65
C ASP A 1050 5.83 24.00 16.90
N PHE A 1051 5.83 22.99 17.78
CA PHE A 1051 7.01 22.17 18.01
C PHE A 1051 7.35 21.40 16.72
N ASP A 1052 8.51 21.70 16.15
CA ASP A 1052 9.01 21.13 14.88
C ASP A 1052 10.25 20.23 15.09
N GLY A 1053 10.86 20.30 16.28
CA GLY A 1053 12.10 19.62 16.66
C GLY A 1053 13.39 20.34 16.24
N GLU A 1054 13.31 21.49 15.57
CA GLU A 1054 14.41 22.14 14.81
C GLU A 1054 14.74 23.59 15.26
N GLY A 1055 13.94 24.23 16.11
CA GLY A 1055 14.07 25.67 16.38
C GLY A 1055 15.23 26.17 17.27
N THR A 1056 16.07 27.05 16.70
CA THR A 1056 16.97 28.03 17.37
C THR A 1056 16.24 29.33 17.82
N GLY A 1057 14.90 29.30 17.95
CA GLY A 1057 14.05 30.44 18.33
C GLY A 1057 13.89 30.64 19.84
N VAL A 1058 13.67 31.90 20.24
CA VAL A 1058 13.93 32.53 21.56
C VAL A 1058 13.21 31.96 22.79
N ASN A 1059 12.37 30.92 22.65
CA ASN A 1059 11.69 30.26 23.78
C ASN A 1059 11.98 28.75 23.88
N ASN A 1060 12.93 28.22 23.11
CA ASN A 1060 13.46 26.88 23.41
C ASN A 1060 14.36 26.99 24.64
N ALA A 1061 13.83 26.68 25.83
CA ALA A 1061 14.60 26.63 27.08
C ALA A 1061 15.78 25.63 27.01
N TYR A 1062 15.88 24.82 25.94
CA TYR A 1062 16.86 23.76 25.76
C TYR A 1062 17.81 23.94 24.55
N GLY A 1063 17.56 24.88 23.63
CA GLY A 1063 18.53 25.46 22.69
C GLY A 1063 19.35 24.54 21.78
N LYS A 1064 18.85 23.36 21.36
CA LYS A 1064 19.57 22.41 20.48
C LYS A 1064 18.63 21.72 19.47
N SER A 1065 19.15 21.36 18.28
CA SER A 1065 18.47 20.55 17.27
C SER A 1065 18.37 19.10 17.74
N TYR A 1066 17.17 18.52 17.72
CA TYR A 1066 16.88 17.26 18.42
C TYR A 1066 16.56 16.07 17.51
N LEU A 1067 16.69 16.15 16.18
CA LEU A 1067 16.32 15.03 15.29
C LEU A 1067 17.52 14.18 14.84
N ILE A 1068 17.30 12.88 14.67
CA ILE A 1068 18.27 11.94 14.08
C ILE A 1068 18.10 11.96 12.56
N HIS A 1069 19.14 12.38 11.81
CA HIS A 1069 19.11 12.57 10.34
C HIS A 1069 19.97 11.55 9.56
N PHE A 1070 19.72 11.44 8.25
CA PHE A 1070 20.43 10.55 7.31
C PHE A 1070 21.90 10.96 7.06
N ASP A 1071 22.21 12.26 7.00
CA ASP A 1071 23.50 12.76 6.51
C ASP A 1071 24.57 13.00 7.59
N HIS A 1072 24.27 12.69 8.86
CA HIS A 1072 25.21 12.97 9.94
C HIS A 1072 25.98 11.71 10.39
N ALA A 1073 27.29 11.67 10.10
CA ALA A 1073 28.15 10.50 10.36
C ALA A 1073 28.15 9.97 11.81
N ARG A 1074 27.88 10.84 12.80
CA ARG A 1074 27.75 10.45 14.22
C ARG A 1074 26.36 9.92 14.60
N LEU A 1075 25.31 10.34 13.87
CA LEU A 1075 23.92 9.93 14.08
C LEU A 1075 23.56 8.68 13.27
N PHE A 1076 24.32 8.39 12.20
CA PHE A 1076 24.19 7.18 11.40
C PHE A 1076 24.21 5.89 12.25
N ARG A 1077 25.13 5.79 13.22
CA ARG A 1077 25.18 4.64 14.15
C ARG A 1077 23.98 4.55 15.10
N LEU A 1078 23.46 5.69 15.58
CA LEU A 1078 22.25 5.70 16.41
C LEU A 1078 21.05 5.18 15.65
N ARG A 1079 20.95 5.55 14.37
CA ARG A 1079 19.89 5.05 13.49
C ARG A 1079 20.01 3.55 13.22
N GLN A 1080 21.22 3.04 12.99
CA GLN A 1080 21.44 1.59 12.88
C GLN A 1080 20.98 0.84 14.14
N ASN A 1081 21.19 1.43 15.32
CA ASN A 1081 20.74 0.85 16.59
C ASN A 1081 19.21 0.82 16.74
N ASN A 1082 18.48 1.70 16.06
CA ASN A 1082 17.01 1.73 16.05
C ASN A 1082 16.39 0.66 15.14
N GLN A 1083 17.13 0.17 14.15
CA GLN A 1083 16.61 -0.82 13.20
C GLN A 1083 16.41 -2.18 13.85
N ILE A 1084 15.29 -2.83 13.54
CA ILE A 1084 14.99 -4.20 13.98
C ILE A 1084 16.13 -5.14 13.56
N LEU A 1085 16.58 -5.99 14.47
CA LEU A 1085 17.50 -7.08 14.15
C LEU A 1085 16.70 -8.26 13.60
N PRO A 1086 16.92 -8.67 12.35
CA PRO A 1086 16.14 -9.73 11.75
C PRO A 1086 16.58 -11.11 12.26
N GLU A 1087 15.60 -12.00 12.42
CA GLU A 1087 15.82 -13.44 12.54
C GLU A 1087 16.16 -14.08 11.18
N PRO A 1088 16.91 -15.21 11.14
CA PRO A 1088 17.11 -15.97 9.92
C PRO A 1088 15.76 -16.28 9.25
N THR A 1089 15.64 -15.95 7.96
CA THR A 1089 14.38 -16.03 7.22
C THR A 1089 14.64 -16.66 5.85
N TYR A 1090 13.82 -17.63 5.47
CA TYR A 1090 13.95 -18.37 4.21
C TYR A 1090 12.78 -18.05 3.28
N VAL A 1091 13.07 -17.54 2.09
CA VAL A 1091 12.06 -17.20 1.08
C VAL A 1091 12.38 -17.91 -0.23
N ASN A 1092 11.41 -18.65 -0.76
CA ASN A 1092 11.48 -19.29 -2.06
C ASN A 1092 10.34 -18.79 -2.95
N ALA A 1093 10.64 -17.77 -3.77
CA ALA A 1093 9.68 -17.16 -4.69
C ALA A 1093 10.42 -16.58 -5.90
N LEU A 1094 9.69 -16.51 -7.02
CA LEU A 1094 10.05 -15.70 -8.17
C LEU A 1094 9.49 -14.28 -7.94
N ILE A 1095 10.36 -13.28 -8.04
CA ILE A 1095 10.00 -11.88 -7.78
C ILE A 1095 10.13 -11.07 -9.05
N LEU A 1096 9.04 -10.41 -9.42
CA LEU A 1096 9.00 -9.34 -10.41
C LEU A 1096 8.66 -8.03 -9.69
N SER A 1097 9.55 -7.05 -9.79
CA SER A 1097 9.41 -5.78 -9.07
C SER A 1097 9.97 -4.59 -9.83
N GLY A 1098 9.34 -3.43 -9.64
CA GLY A 1098 9.86 -2.13 -10.03
C GLY A 1098 11.22 -1.83 -9.40
N ILE A 1099 12.09 -1.19 -10.18
CA ILE A 1099 13.39 -0.70 -9.71
C ILE A 1099 13.50 0.79 -9.99
N VAL A 1100 14.00 1.53 -8.99
CA VAL A 1100 14.30 2.95 -9.15
C VAL A 1100 15.52 3.09 -10.05
N PRO A 1101 15.57 4.05 -10.98
CA PRO A 1101 16.75 4.25 -11.79
C PRO A 1101 18.00 4.64 -10.97
N MET A 1102 19.17 4.34 -11.52
CA MET A 1102 20.46 4.64 -10.91
C MET A 1102 20.84 6.11 -11.10
N ARG A 1103 21.50 6.72 -10.10
CA ARG A 1103 22.02 8.09 -10.20
C ARG A 1103 23.43 8.25 -9.66
N ALA A 1104 24.09 9.33 -10.09
CA ALA A 1104 25.41 9.71 -9.61
C ALA A 1104 25.42 9.91 -8.09
N GLY A 1105 26.17 9.08 -7.36
CA GLY A 1105 26.27 9.20 -5.90
C GLY A 1105 25.16 8.49 -5.12
N GLN A 1106 24.17 7.91 -5.81
CA GLN A 1106 23.07 7.17 -5.19
C GLN A 1106 22.61 6.06 -6.15
N GLY A 1107 23.26 4.90 -6.04
CA GLY A 1107 22.83 3.70 -6.77
C GLY A 1107 21.43 3.25 -6.35
N ASN A 1108 20.79 2.40 -7.15
CA ASN A 1108 19.47 1.84 -6.89
C ASN A 1108 19.48 0.71 -5.81
N GLY A 1109 20.60 0.54 -5.11
CA GLY A 1109 20.85 -0.56 -4.18
C GLY A 1109 21.37 -1.84 -4.85
N GLY A 1110 21.27 -1.92 -6.18
CA GLY A 1110 21.71 -3.04 -6.99
C GLY A 1110 20.99 -4.35 -6.74
N LEU A 1111 21.43 -5.40 -7.44
CA LEU A 1111 20.93 -6.77 -7.30
C LEU A 1111 20.87 -7.26 -5.83
N PRO A 1112 21.86 -6.96 -4.95
CA PRO A 1112 21.80 -7.39 -3.55
C PRO A 1112 20.68 -6.75 -2.71
N ASN A 1113 20.08 -5.66 -3.19
CA ASN A 1113 18.98 -4.96 -2.54
C ASN A 1113 17.78 -4.81 -3.52
N PHE A 1114 17.67 -5.72 -4.50
CA PHE A 1114 16.53 -5.74 -5.42
C PHE A 1114 15.22 -6.01 -4.65
N PRO A 1115 15.11 -7.06 -3.81
CA PRO A 1115 14.16 -7.03 -2.71
C PRO A 1115 14.59 -5.97 -1.71
N ARG A 1116 13.64 -5.14 -1.29
CA ARG A 1116 13.88 -4.08 -0.32
C ARG A 1116 13.95 -4.67 1.09
N PHE A 1117 14.70 -4.03 1.97
CA PHE A 1117 14.82 -4.42 3.38
C PHE A 1117 14.58 -3.22 4.30
N LEU A 1118 13.77 -3.42 5.33
CA LEU A 1118 13.46 -2.41 6.37
C LEU A 1118 14.19 -2.67 7.70
N GLU A 1119 14.95 -3.76 7.79
CA GLU A 1119 15.62 -4.23 9.01
C GLU A 1119 17.15 -4.17 8.86
N TYR A 1120 17.87 -4.29 9.98
CA TYR A 1120 19.33 -4.26 9.99
C TYR A 1120 19.95 -5.65 9.85
N TRP A 1121 20.04 -6.09 8.61
CA TRP A 1121 20.61 -7.38 8.21
C TRP A 1121 22.16 -7.42 8.27
N ASN A 1122 22.81 -6.96 9.35
CA ASN A 1122 24.27 -6.97 9.48
C ASN A 1122 24.77 -7.89 10.61
N ALA A 1123 25.89 -8.58 10.37
CA ALA A 1123 26.45 -9.63 11.21
C ALA A 1123 27.58 -9.12 12.12
N GLU A 1124 27.30 -8.19 13.04
CA GLU A 1124 28.26 -7.86 14.09
C GLU A 1124 28.20 -8.95 15.19
N GLY A 1125 28.94 -10.05 15.02
CA GLY A 1125 29.00 -11.09 16.05
C GLY A 1125 29.69 -12.41 15.74
N GLY A 1126 30.31 -12.61 14.57
CA GLY A 1126 31.04 -13.85 14.25
C GLY A 1126 30.19 -15.12 14.11
N ASP A 1127 28.87 -15.01 14.30
CA ASP A 1127 27.91 -16.09 14.07
C ASP A 1127 27.57 -16.15 12.57
N ALA A 1128 27.99 -17.23 11.91
CA ALA A 1128 27.77 -17.43 10.48
C ALA A 1128 26.27 -17.57 10.13
N SER A 1129 25.41 -17.92 11.10
CA SER A 1129 23.95 -18.00 10.91
C SER A 1129 23.27 -16.63 10.74
N LYS A 1130 23.96 -15.54 11.09
CA LYS A 1130 23.47 -14.14 10.97
C LYS A 1130 23.97 -13.42 9.71
N LYS A 1131 24.69 -14.12 8.84
CA LYS A 1131 25.19 -13.55 7.59
C LYS A 1131 24.06 -13.47 6.57
N LYS A 1132 24.08 -12.42 5.74
CA LYS A 1132 23.25 -12.32 4.54
C LYS A 1132 23.59 -13.49 3.60
N HIS A 1133 22.77 -14.52 3.60
CA HIS A 1133 22.84 -15.60 2.64
C HIS A 1133 21.62 -15.53 1.76
N PHE A 1134 21.80 -14.97 0.57
CA PHE A 1134 20.74 -14.85 -0.42
C PHE A 1134 20.87 -15.99 -1.43
N ILE A 1135 19.83 -16.81 -1.55
CA ILE A 1135 19.67 -17.74 -2.68
C ILE A 1135 18.40 -17.30 -3.39
N PHE A 1136 18.54 -16.42 -4.39
CA PHE A 1136 17.43 -16.07 -5.26
C PHE A 1136 17.36 -17.04 -6.42
N THR A 1137 16.15 -17.52 -6.71
CA THR A 1137 15.87 -18.24 -7.95
C THR A 1137 14.90 -17.37 -8.74
N VAL A 1138 15.47 -16.56 -9.64
CA VAL A 1138 14.76 -15.73 -10.63
C VAL A 1138 14.24 -14.38 -10.10
N ALA A 1139 14.96 -13.31 -10.43
CA ALA A 1139 14.55 -11.91 -10.28
C ALA A 1139 14.25 -11.29 -11.66
N PHE A 1140 13.10 -10.64 -11.84
CA PHE A 1140 12.82 -9.80 -13.01
C PHE A 1140 12.65 -8.35 -12.55
N SER A 1141 13.50 -7.42 -13.01
CA SER A 1141 13.26 -6.00 -12.83
C SER A 1141 12.64 -5.41 -14.10
N SER A 1142 11.37 -5.07 -14.00
CA SER A 1142 10.67 -4.19 -14.93
C SER A 1142 9.95 -3.16 -14.07
N SER A 1143 9.76 -1.93 -14.54
CA SER A 1143 8.66 -1.11 -13.98
C SER A 1143 7.39 -1.96 -14.02
N THR A 1144 6.53 -1.91 -12.98
CA THR A 1144 5.22 -2.61 -13.02
C THR A 1144 4.28 -2.09 -14.09
N LEU A 1145 4.68 -0.99 -14.72
CA LEU A 1145 4.19 -0.50 -15.99
C LEU A 1145 4.71 -1.43 -17.11
N ALA A 1146 3.83 -2.34 -17.54
CA ALA A 1146 3.97 -3.41 -18.54
C ALA A 1146 5.02 -3.18 -19.62
N GLU A 1147 5.96 -4.11 -19.85
CA GLU A 1147 6.84 -4.08 -21.04
C GLU A 1147 7.38 -5.45 -21.49
N GLN A 1148 7.82 -5.51 -22.76
CA GLN A 1148 7.71 -6.68 -23.66
C GLN A 1148 8.94 -6.94 -24.56
N PRO A 1149 9.17 -8.18 -25.06
CA PRO A 1149 10.32 -8.64 -25.88
C PRO A 1149 10.44 -8.14 -27.29
N ARG A 1150 11.69 -8.01 -27.76
CA ARG A 1150 12.09 -8.19 -29.17
C ARG A 1150 12.71 -9.58 -29.40
N LEU A 1151 12.51 -10.19 -30.57
CA LEU A 1151 13.23 -11.40 -31.00
C LEU A 1151 14.17 -11.10 -32.18
N PRO A 1152 15.37 -11.72 -32.21
CA PRO A 1152 16.33 -11.55 -33.29
C PRO A 1152 15.76 -11.93 -34.64
N SER A 1153 15.90 -11.02 -35.60
CA SER A 1153 15.70 -11.37 -37.00
C SER A 1153 16.73 -12.43 -37.43
N THR A 1154 16.21 -13.53 -37.98
CA THR A 1154 16.91 -14.56 -38.76
C THR A 1154 17.79 -15.58 -38.02
N LYS A 1155 17.26 -16.81 -37.86
CA LYS A 1155 18.00 -18.07 -38.13
C LYS A 1155 17.06 -19.22 -38.45
N THR A 1156 17.31 -19.83 -39.60
CA THR A 1156 16.53 -20.91 -40.22
C THR A 1156 16.67 -22.28 -39.53
N CYS A 1157 15.52 -22.92 -39.28
CA CYS A 1157 15.19 -24.35 -39.40
C CYS A 1157 16.06 -25.45 -38.71
N GLY A 1158 15.42 -26.16 -37.77
CA GLY A 1158 15.72 -27.53 -37.30
C GLY A 1158 15.41 -27.66 -35.80
N SER A 1159 14.50 -28.47 -35.26
CA SER A 1159 13.89 -29.72 -35.70
C SER A 1159 12.56 -29.97 -34.97
N LEU A 1160 11.52 -30.32 -35.73
CA LEU A 1160 10.25 -30.91 -35.28
C LEU A 1160 10.47 -32.31 -34.68
N ALA A 1161 10.25 -32.48 -33.37
CA ALA A 1161 9.95 -33.78 -32.75
C ALA A 1161 9.45 -33.65 -31.30
N ARG A 1162 8.18 -33.28 -31.10
CA ARG A 1162 7.38 -33.61 -29.88
C ARG A 1162 5.95 -33.04 -29.99
N GLN A 1163 5.16 -33.55 -30.92
CA GLN A 1163 3.72 -33.33 -30.90
C GLN A 1163 3.00 -34.50 -31.57
N LEU A 1164 3.04 -35.68 -30.92
CA LEU A 1164 2.14 -36.78 -31.21
C LEU A 1164 2.23 -37.88 -30.13
N LEU A 1165 1.66 -37.71 -28.93
CA LEU A 1165 1.31 -38.86 -28.07
C LEU A 1165 0.42 -38.51 -26.85
N VAL A 1166 -0.81 -38.06 -27.07
CA VAL A 1166 -1.91 -38.27 -26.09
C VAL A 1166 -3.20 -38.53 -26.86
N THR A 1167 -3.38 -39.75 -27.35
CA THR A 1167 -4.71 -40.36 -27.46
C THR A 1167 -4.54 -41.86 -27.67
N LEU A 1168 -5.36 -42.64 -26.95
CA LEU A 1168 -5.58 -44.09 -27.04
C LEU A 1168 -4.81 -44.98 -26.05
N GLU A 1169 -5.26 -44.96 -24.80
CA GLU A 1169 -5.58 -46.22 -24.12
C GLU A 1169 -7.04 -46.57 -24.42
N ASN A 1170 -7.27 -47.54 -25.32
CA ASN A 1170 -8.15 -48.67 -25.06
C ASN A 1170 -8.32 -49.58 -26.29
N LEU A 1171 -8.19 -50.88 -26.01
CA LEU A 1171 -8.74 -52.04 -26.70
C LEU A 1171 -7.91 -52.74 -27.80
N THR A 1172 -7.36 -53.85 -27.31
CA THR A 1172 -6.84 -55.07 -27.93
C THR A 1172 -7.64 -55.64 -29.11
N SER A 1173 -6.89 -56.08 -30.15
CA SER A 1173 -7.06 -57.24 -31.06
C SER A 1173 -8.49 -57.68 -31.46
N THR A 1174 -8.88 -57.74 -32.75
CA THR A 1174 -8.44 -58.75 -33.73
C THR A 1174 -9.03 -58.47 -35.13
N THR A 1175 -8.17 -58.57 -36.15
CA THR A 1175 -8.32 -59.06 -37.56
C THR A 1175 -9.72 -59.57 -38.03
N VAL A 1176 -10.26 -59.43 -39.26
CA VAL A 1176 -9.82 -59.12 -40.65
C VAL A 1176 -11.12 -59.12 -41.56
N PRO A 1177 -11.11 -58.63 -42.83
CA PRO A 1177 -12.13 -57.76 -43.50
C PRO A 1177 -12.98 -58.54 -44.55
N PRO A 1178 -13.60 -58.02 -45.67
CA PRO A 1178 -13.57 -56.70 -46.39
C PRO A 1178 -14.99 -56.14 -46.72
N THR A 1179 -15.29 -55.00 -47.40
CA THR A 1179 -14.71 -54.20 -48.51
C THR A 1179 -15.63 -52.94 -48.65
N VAL A 1180 -15.24 -51.66 -48.79
CA VAL A 1180 -14.98 -50.84 -50.02
C VAL A 1180 -15.01 -49.34 -49.64
N THR A 1181 -14.26 -48.52 -50.41
CA THR A 1181 -14.30 -47.04 -50.69
C THR A 1181 -13.48 -46.02 -49.88
N GLY A 1182 -12.62 -45.28 -50.60
CA GLY A 1182 -12.29 -43.86 -50.37
C GLY A 1182 -10.88 -43.52 -49.87
N VAL A 1183 -9.94 -43.18 -50.77
CA VAL A 1183 -8.53 -42.90 -50.48
C VAL A 1183 -8.26 -41.39 -50.45
N MET A 1184 -7.73 -40.86 -49.34
CA MET A 1184 -6.92 -39.64 -49.28
C MET A 1184 -5.56 -40.00 -48.66
N THR A 1185 -4.49 -39.53 -49.29
CA THR A 1185 -3.09 -39.77 -48.89
C THR A 1185 -2.42 -38.44 -48.54
N SER A 1186 -1.46 -38.56 -47.62
CA SER A 1186 -0.67 -37.56 -46.90
C SER A 1186 0.29 -36.70 -47.75
N PRO A 1187 0.87 -35.62 -47.17
CA PRO A 1187 1.89 -34.78 -47.80
C PRO A 1187 3.34 -35.19 -47.46
N SER A 1188 4.29 -34.92 -48.37
CA SER A 1188 5.72 -34.76 -48.06
C SER A 1188 6.50 -33.96 -49.14
N SER A 1189 7.18 -32.90 -48.66
CA SER A 1189 8.53 -32.38 -49.01
C SER A 1189 8.94 -32.00 -50.45
N ILE A 1190 9.52 -30.79 -50.63
CA ILE A 1190 10.97 -30.54 -50.93
C ILE A 1190 11.24 -29.02 -51.17
N CYS A 1191 12.32 -28.49 -50.56
CA CYS A 1191 12.86 -27.12 -50.68
C CYS A 1191 13.85 -26.96 -51.87
N HIS A 1192 13.93 -25.76 -52.48
CA HIS A 1192 15.18 -24.97 -52.70
C HIS A 1192 14.93 -23.61 -53.42
N PRO A 1193 15.87 -22.63 -53.34
CA PRO A 1193 15.60 -21.19 -53.26
C PRO A 1193 16.06 -20.38 -54.50
N ALA A 1194 15.51 -19.17 -54.71
CA ALA A 1194 16.20 -18.05 -55.38
C ALA A 1194 15.41 -16.72 -55.36
N ARG A 1195 16.11 -15.65 -54.90
CA ARG A 1195 16.09 -14.24 -55.35
C ARG A 1195 14.82 -13.36 -55.18
N SER A 1196 15.07 -12.13 -54.72
CA SER A 1196 14.17 -10.96 -54.60
C SER A 1196 13.73 -10.39 -55.96
N PRO A 1197 13.08 -9.20 -56.01
CA PRO A 1197 12.00 -8.60 -55.22
C PRO A 1197 10.77 -8.35 -56.15
N VAL A 1198 9.76 -7.59 -55.69
CA VAL A 1198 8.90 -6.63 -56.45
C VAL A 1198 7.47 -6.62 -55.90
N ASP A 1199 7.07 -5.43 -55.44
CA ASP A 1199 5.72 -4.87 -55.31
C ASP A 1199 4.63 -5.69 -54.58
N LEU A 1200 4.41 -5.39 -53.29
CA LEU A 1200 3.27 -4.61 -52.79
C LEU A 1200 3.27 -4.52 -51.26
#